data_AF-A0A8C8JB06-F1
#
_entry.id   AF-A0A8C8JB06-F1
#
_cell.length_a   1.000
_cell.length_b   1.000
_cell.length_c   1.000
_cell.angle_alpha   90.00
_cell.angle_beta   90.00
_cell.angle_gamma   90.00
#
_symmetry.space_group_name_H-M   'P 1'
#
loop_
_entity.id
_entity.type
_entity.pdbx_description
1 polymer ?
#
loop_
_entity_poly.entity_id
_entity_poly.type
_entity_poly.pdbx_seq_one_letter_code
_entity_poly.pdbx_strand_id
1 'polypeptide(L)'
;ATGSVGGAGSVDWQKHCVALEMQLLRFRLQAGKIRELLAEKMQELEQRVTESDQRAESAEKRVHVMEEKLKSANMLQPSESENSLYRRYQELTNQVQEKDAVIKRLEVQLEKQDISTSYGLWYKATQISSVPLHDDDSGSEDDSGSLASLRTSTLGPDRKGSTPGSPRAVKRGVSMSSISSESDYAIPPDAYSLDSDYSEPEHKVQRTSSYSFTIQEMLEKSGYLLKMGSQVKAWKRRWFILRNGEILYYKSPSDVIRKPQGQMELNSSCRIVRGEGAQTFQLITEKKTFYLTADSPNILEEWIRVLQNILKVQASSPVPMETTAAKPTVRGWLTKVKHGHSKLMWCSLVSKVFYYYRNQDDKLPLGQLRMREAAVEEVDRSCDSDEDYEASGRGFLSSHCTLVVHPREQSPTYLLIGTKQEKDTWLYHLAVAAGSSASFKVGTEYEQLVGNLLDVEGDPDSALWRSESLCFCKDGLRSPLTTLPSEALQTEALKLFKSCQLFINVLVESPSIDYHTSLAQNALQVCLTHSELQNEMYCQLIKQTNRRTPHNYSLTQCWQLLSVCVALFLPQQHFLWYLRQYLQRHADPKSEVGKYAVYCQRSVERTLQNGEREAKPSRMEILSILLRNPYHHSLPFSIPVHFMNNTYQVVGFDGSTTVDEFLSTLTQRVGMRKPHLSGFALFTDDPSGKDLEHCLQPSVKICDVISKWEQALKELHPGKYEGTRIVRLTYKSRLCFRAQAKGEMDRERLLLAYQVNDEVHQGHFPVNKELALEVAALMAQVGSALVRRGIKMPTQTQTRLIISSTPLRDLSECLATKWSVLRGCSASECVRIYLTVARKWPLFGAKLFSAKPIPPSSVEQSQVWLAVNEDGLCVLDYTMHLLVMYSYQSVITFGGCRDDLMVVVSQTKEQGGGKKSVEKLVFAMAKPKHTSWTETNLTVASCCVVVLQWLS
;
A
#
# COMPACT_ATOMS: atom_id res chain seq x y z
N ALA A 1 -67.17 -32.72 9.43
CA ALA A 1 -68.19 -31.79 9.96
C ALA A 1 -67.76 -30.37 9.61
N THR A 2 -68.54 -29.75 8.71
CA THR A 2 -68.73 -28.32 8.40
C THR A 2 -67.76 -27.28 8.99
N GLY A 3 -67.13 -26.51 8.10
CA GLY A 3 -66.51 -25.22 8.42
C GLY A 3 -67.51 -24.05 8.47
N SER A 4 -67.06 -22.91 8.98
CA SER A 4 -67.61 -21.58 8.72
C SER A 4 -66.57 -20.49 9.00
N VAL A 5 -66.19 -19.77 7.95
CA VAL A 5 -66.14 -18.29 7.79
C VAL A 5 -66.30 -17.51 9.11
N GLY A 6 -65.37 -16.66 9.56
CA GLY A 6 -64.88 -15.47 8.87
C GLY A 6 -65.60 -14.23 9.45
N GLY A 7 -65.01 -13.60 10.46
CA GLY A 7 -65.47 -12.34 11.04
C GLY A 7 -64.30 -11.35 11.05
N ALA A 8 -64.20 -10.55 9.99
CA ALA A 8 -63.25 -9.45 9.90
C ALA A 8 -63.59 -8.40 10.96
N GLY A 9 -62.64 -8.11 11.86
CA GLY A 9 -62.72 -6.94 12.73
C GLY A 9 -62.66 -5.69 11.87
N SER A 10 -63.74 -4.90 11.89
CA SER A 10 -63.78 -3.56 11.31
C SER A 10 -62.62 -2.73 11.87
N VAL A 11 -61.65 -2.41 11.01
CA VAL A 11 -60.56 -1.48 11.35
C VAL A 11 -61.20 -0.10 11.49
N ASP A 12 -61.21 0.42 12.72
CA ASP A 12 -61.69 1.74 13.05
C ASP A 12 -60.73 2.79 12.44
N TRP A 13 -60.96 3.11 11.17
CA TRP A 13 -60.15 4.02 10.35
C TRP A 13 -60.04 5.41 10.99
N GLN A 14 -61.05 5.80 11.77
CA GLN A 14 -61.08 7.06 12.49
C GLN A 14 -59.99 7.12 13.56
N LYS A 15 -59.78 6.02 14.30
CA LYS A 15 -58.67 5.93 15.27
C LYS A 15 -57.30 5.90 14.60
N HIS A 16 -57.20 5.29 13.42
CA HIS A 16 -55.95 5.27 12.64
C HIS A 16 -55.58 6.67 12.11
N CYS A 17 -56.56 7.43 11.60
CA CYS A 17 -56.34 8.81 11.15
C CYS A 17 -55.88 9.70 12.32
N VAL A 18 -56.54 9.61 13.49
CA VAL A 18 -56.14 10.38 14.68
C VAL A 18 -54.73 10.00 15.16
N ALA A 19 -54.36 8.72 15.10
CA ALA A 19 -53.00 8.27 15.44
C ALA A 19 -51.94 8.82 14.47
N LEU A 20 -52.24 8.85 13.16
CA LEU A 20 -51.36 9.42 12.14
C LEU A 20 -51.23 10.93 12.28
N GLU A 21 -52.31 11.65 12.60
CA GLU A 21 -52.28 13.09 12.88
C GLU A 21 -51.41 13.40 14.11
N MET A 22 -51.52 12.60 15.17
CA MET A 22 -50.64 12.71 16.34
C MET A 22 -49.17 12.44 16.01
N GLN A 23 -48.88 11.48 15.13
CA GLN A 23 -47.50 11.23 14.67
C GLN A 23 -46.96 12.38 13.80
N LEU A 24 -47.78 12.92 12.89
CA LEU A 24 -47.43 14.06 12.08
C LEU A 24 -47.13 15.30 12.95
N LEU A 25 -47.93 15.52 14.00
CA LEU A 25 -47.71 16.60 14.96
C LEU A 25 -46.37 16.44 15.71
N ARG A 26 -46.04 15.22 16.17
CA ARG A 26 -44.73 14.94 16.79
C ARG A 26 -43.58 15.17 15.82
N PHE A 27 -43.73 14.77 14.56
CA PHE A 27 -42.69 14.98 13.54
C PHE A 27 -42.49 16.47 13.26
N ARG A 28 -43.57 17.26 13.18
CA ARG A 28 -43.50 18.73 13.03
C ARG A 28 -42.80 19.39 14.22
N LEU A 29 -43.08 18.95 15.45
CA LEU A 29 -42.41 19.44 16.65
C LEU A 29 -40.91 19.08 16.67
N GLN A 30 -40.53 17.85 16.27
CA GLN A 30 -39.13 17.45 16.13
C GLN A 30 -38.41 18.27 15.06
N ALA A 31 -39.03 18.49 13.90
CA ALA A 31 -38.48 19.33 12.84
C ALA A 31 -38.34 20.81 13.26
N GLY A 32 -39.25 21.31 14.12
CA GLY A 32 -39.10 22.63 14.76
C GLY A 32 -37.85 22.69 15.64
N LYS A 33 -37.66 21.70 16.50
CA LYS A 33 -36.51 21.63 17.42
C LYS A 33 -35.17 21.46 16.69
N ILE A 34 -35.15 20.73 15.58
CA ILE A 34 -33.97 20.62 14.71
C ILE A 34 -33.64 21.97 14.07
N ARG A 35 -34.65 22.73 13.61
CA ARG A 35 -34.44 24.06 13.02
C ARG A 35 -33.90 25.07 14.04
N GLU A 36 -34.40 25.06 15.28
CA GLU A 36 -33.84 25.89 16.36
C GLU A 36 -32.38 25.53 16.66
N LEU A 37 -32.05 24.24 16.80
CA LEU A 37 -30.68 23.80 17.03
C LEU A 37 -29.74 24.16 15.87
N LEU A 38 -30.24 24.10 14.63
CA LEU A 38 -29.48 24.50 13.45
C LEU A 38 -29.22 26.01 13.45
N ALA A 39 -30.22 26.82 13.81
CA ALA A 39 -30.09 28.28 13.91
C ALA A 39 -29.09 28.68 15.01
N GLU A 40 -29.16 28.05 16.20
CA GLU A 40 -28.18 28.26 17.28
C GLU A 40 -26.76 27.90 16.83
N LYS A 41 -26.60 26.79 16.11
CA LYS A 41 -25.29 26.37 15.58
C LYS A 41 -24.76 27.29 14.49
N MET A 42 -25.64 27.85 13.67
CA MET A 42 -25.28 28.81 12.63
C MET A 42 -24.80 30.13 13.27
N GLN A 43 -25.49 30.60 14.30
CA GLN A 43 -25.10 31.80 15.06
C GLN A 43 -23.76 31.60 15.79
N GLU A 44 -23.52 30.41 16.37
CA GLU A 44 -22.22 30.05 16.96
C GLU A 44 -21.09 30.04 15.92
N LEU A 45 -21.37 29.57 14.70
CA LEU A 45 -20.42 29.60 13.58
C LEU A 45 -20.10 31.03 13.14
N GLU A 46 -21.11 31.89 12.96
CA GLU A 46 -20.93 33.30 12.59
C GLU A 46 -20.11 34.07 13.63
N GLN A 47 -20.34 33.81 14.92
CA GLN A 47 -19.55 34.40 15.99
C GLN A 47 -18.08 33.97 15.93
N ARG A 48 -17.81 32.67 15.67
CA ARG A 48 -16.43 32.18 15.52
C ARG A 48 -15.71 32.73 14.30
N VAL A 49 -16.43 33.00 13.20
CA VAL A 49 -15.87 33.67 12.02
C VAL A 49 -15.46 35.10 12.40
N THR A 50 -16.36 35.84 13.05
CA THR A 50 -16.09 37.22 13.51
C THR A 50 -14.88 37.29 14.46
N GLU A 51 -14.75 36.35 15.40
CA GLU A 51 -13.60 36.24 16.31
C GLU A 51 -12.30 35.82 15.59
N SER A 52 -12.42 35.10 14.47
CA SER A 52 -11.27 34.73 13.62
C SER A 52 -10.78 35.96 12.85
N ASP A 53 -11.68 36.74 12.28
CA ASP A 53 -11.35 37.95 11.52
C ASP A 53 -10.71 39.02 12.41
N GLN A 54 -11.22 39.23 13.62
CA GLN A 54 -10.57 40.13 14.59
C GLN A 54 -9.16 39.68 14.98
N ARG A 55 -8.92 38.36 15.06
CA ARG A 55 -7.57 37.81 15.32
C ARG A 55 -6.65 38.00 14.13
N ALA A 56 -7.14 37.86 12.91
CA ALA A 56 -6.39 38.13 11.69
C ALA A 56 -5.99 39.62 11.63
N GLU A 57 -6.93 40.53 11.85
CA GLU A 57 -6.66 41.98 11.86
C GLU A 57 -5.65 42.37 12.95
N SER A 58 -5.74 41.74 14.14
CA SER A 58 -4.76 41.95 15.21
C SER A 58 -3.37 41.43 14.86
N ALA A 59 -3.28 40.34 14.10
CA ALA A 59 -2.02 39.79 13.63
C ALA A 59 -1.40 40.68 12.54
N GLU A 60 -2.20 41.19 11.61
CA GLU A 60 -1.76 42.16 10.58
C GLU A 60 -1.20 43.44 11.21
N LYS A 61 -1.88 43.99 12.23
CA LYS A 61 -1.37 45.15 12.98
C LYS A 61 0.00 44.86 13.62
N ARG A 62 0.22 43.65 14.14
CA ARG A 62 1.52 43.25 14.73
C ARG A 62 2.60 43.10 13.67
N VAL A 63 2.28 42.54 12.51
CA VAL A 63 3.21 42.44 11.37
C VAL A 63 3.60 43.84 10.91
N HIS A 64 2.64 44.76 10.80
CA HIS A 64 2.92 46.14 10.40
C HIS A 64 3.85 46.87 11.38
N VAL A 65 3.65 46.68 12.69
CA VAL A 65 4.56 47.21 13.72
C VAL A 65 5.95 46.57 13.63
N MET A 66 6.03 45.28 13.29
CA MET A 66 7.31 44.60 13.06
C MET A 66 8.02 45.13 11.81
N GLU A 67 7.29 45.42 10.73
CA GLU A 67 7.82 46.04 9.51
C GLU A 67 8.35 47.45 9.76
N GLU A 68 7.64 48.27 10.53
CA GLU A 68 8.09 49.60 10.99
C GLU A 68 9.39 49.50 11.83
N LYS A 69 9.47 48.51 12.71
CA LYS A 69 10.69 48.22 13.49
C LYS A 69 11.85 47.72 12.63
N LEU A 70 11.56 46.97 11.56
CA LEU A 70 12.57 46.52 10.61
C LEU A 70 13.10 47.68 9.75
N LYS A 71 12.21 48.57 9.30
CA LYS A 71 12.57 49.79 8.55
C LYS A 71 13.45 50.73 9.37
N SER A 72 13.17 50.87 10.67
CA SER A 72 13.99 51.68 11.58
C SER A 72 15.34 51.03 11.92
N ALA A 73 15.43 49.70 11.91
CA ALA A 73 16.70 48.97 12.11
C ALA A 73 17.65 49.03 10.91
N ASN A 74 17.14 49.22 9.68
CA ASN A 74 17.93 49.18 8.43
C ASN A 74 18.42 50.56 7.93
N MET A 75 18.51 51.59 8.79
CA MET A 75 19.04 52.92 8.44
C MET A 75 20.59 52.97 8.31
N LEU A 76 21.24 51.87 7.92
CA LEU A 76 22.65 51.83 7.54
C LEU A 76 22.76 51.25 6.12
N GLN A 77 22.70 52.17 5.13
CA GLN A 77 23.14 52.09 3.73
C GLN A 77 22.91 50.74 2.99
N PRO A 78 21.83 50.60 2.19
CA PRO A 78 21.59 49.41 1.37
C PRO A 78 22.20 49.51 -0.04
N SER A 79 22.63 48.36 -0.54
CA SER A 79 23.25 48.14 -1.86
C SER A 79 22.27 48.31 -3.03
N GLU A 80 22.76 48.62 -4.25
CA GLU A 80 21.92 48.84 -5.45
C GLU A 80 20.93 47.69 -5.76
N SER A 81 21.26 46.45 -5.37
CA SER A 81 20.38 45.28 -5.50
C SER A 81 19.13 45.32 -4.59
N GLU A 82 19.23 45.94 -3.41
CA GLU A 82 18.10 46.04 -2.48
C GLU A 82 17.09 47.11 -2.94
N ASN A 83 17.56 48.17 -3.60
CA ASN A 83 16.69 49.19 -4.21
C ASN A 83 15.86 48.65 -5.38
N SER A 84 16.38 47.66 -6.12
CA SER A 84 15.65 46.93 -7.16
C SER A 84 14.53 46.07 -6.58
N LEU A 85 14.84 45.31 -5.52
CA LEU A 85 13.86 44.45 -4.83
C LEU A 85 12.78 45.28 -4.15
N TYR A 86 13.13 46.42 -3.55
CA TYR A 86 12.17 47.33 -2.93
C TYR A 86 11.18 47.92 -3.95
N ARG A 87 11.66 48.33 -5.13
CA ARG A 87 10.78 48.75 -6.23
C ARG A 87 9.87 47.64 -6.73
N ARG A 88 10.41 46.41 -6.89
CA ARG A 88 9.62 45.25 -7.32
C ARG A 88 8.56 44.86 -6.30
N TYR A 89 8.88 44.99 -5.01
CA TYR A 89 7.96 44.76 -3.90
C TYR A 89 6.83 45.81 -3.91
N GLN A 90 7.15 47.11 -4.01
CA GLN A 90 6.14 48.16 -4.13
C GLN A 90 5.19 47.94 -5.31
N GLU A 91 5.72 47.51 -6.46
CA GLU A 91 4.90 47.24 -7.63
C GLU A 91 3.97 46.03 -7.44
N LEU A 92 4.45 44.98 -6.77
CA LEU A 92 3.59 43.85 -6.38
C LEU A 92 2.51 44.27 -5.37
N THR A 93 2.85 45.09 -4.38
CA THR A 93 1.88 45.57 -3.38
C THR A 93 0.77 46.39 -4.04
N ASN A 94 1.12 47.25 -5.01
CA ASN A 94 0.13 48.02 -5.77
C ASN A 94 -0.77 47.09 -6.61
N GLN A 95 -0.21 46.06 -7.26
CA GLN A 95 -1.01 45.08 -8.01
C GLN A 95 -1.95 44.25 -7.11
N VAL A 96 -1.54 43.95 -5.87
CA VAL A 96 -2.39 43.26 -4.90
C VAL A 96 -3.56 44.15 -4.49
N GLN A 97 -3.29 45.42 -4.16
CA GLN A 97 -4.34 46.39 -3.81
C GLN A 97 -5.35 46.61 -4.94
N GLU A 98 -4.88 46.67 -6.18
CA GLU A 98 -5.76 46.81 -7.35
C GLU A 98 -6.65 45.57 -7.53
N LYS A 99 -6.11 44.37 -7.30
CA LYS A 99 -6.88 43.11 -7.34
C LYS A 99 -7.88 43.00 -6.20
N ASP A 100 -7.54 43.41 -4.99
CA ASP A 100 -8.47 43.45 -3.86
C ASP A 100 -9.63 44.41 -4.12
N ALA A 101 -9.38 45.53 -4.80
CA ALA A 101 -10.44 46.44 -5.23
C ALA A 101 -11.35 45.80 -6.30
N VAL A 102 -10.82 44.97 -7.20
CA VAL A 102 -11.62 44.19 -8.17
C VAL A 102 -12.46 43.14 -7.45
N ILE A 103 -11.87 42.41 -6.50
CA ILE A 103 -12.57 41.37 -5.72
C ILE A 103 -13.75 41.99 -4.98
N LYS A 104 -13.56 43.10 -4.26
CA LYS A 104 -14.65 43.81 -3.58
C LYS A 104 -15.76 44.25 -4.53
N ARG A 105 -15.44 44.67 -5.76
CA ARG A 105 -16.47 45.01 -6.77
C ARG A 105 -17.26 43.80 -7.21
N LEU A 106 -16.59 42.65 -7.40
CA LEU A 106 -17.23 41.40 -7.80
C LEU A 106 -18.10 40.83 -6.66
N GLU A 107 -17.66 40.93 -5.42
CA GLU A 107 -18.44 40.54 -4.24
C GLU A 107 -19.75 41.34 -4.14
N VAL A 108 -19.68 42.66 -4.31
CA VAL A 108 -20.89 43.52 -4.33
C VAL A 108 -21.81 43.17 -5.52
N GLN A 109 -21.26 42.78 -6.68
CA GLN A 109 -22.07 42.33 -7.81
C GLN A 109 -22.76 40.99 -7.54
N LEU A 110 -22.05 40.06 -6.90
CA LEU A 110 -22.58 38.76 -6.54
C LEU A 110 -23.69 38.89 -5.49
N GLU A 111 -23.50 39.75 -4.49
CA GLU A 111 -24.50 40.02 -3.45
C GLU A 111 -25.78 40.62 -4.04
N LYS A 112 -25.66 41.53 -5.02
CA LYS A 112 -26.81 42.04 -5.78
C LYS A 112 -27.53 40.96 -6.59
N GLN A 113 -26.77 40.02 -7.16
CA GLN A 113 -27.32 38.92 -7.95
C GLN A 113 -28.04 37.90 -7.08
N ASP A 114 -27.53 37.63 -5.88
CA ASP A 114 -28.12 36.70 -4.91
C ASP A 114 -29.42 37.27 -4.30
N ILE A 115 -29.44 38.57 -4.02
CA ILE A 115 -30.65 39.30 -3.61
C ILE A 115 -31.72 39.24 -4.72
N SER A 116 -31.35 39.47 -5.98
CA SER A 116 -32.29 39.38 -7.12
C SER A 116 -32.85 37.96 -7.32
N THR A 117 -32.04 36.94 -7.07
CA THR A 117 -32.43 35.53 -7.21
C THR A 117 -33.34 35.10 -6.06
N SER A 118 -33.06 35.58 -4.83
CA SER A 118 -33.90 35.35 -3.66
C SER A 118 -35.27 36.03 -3.78
N TYR A 119 -35.35 37.27 -4.28
CA TYR A 119 -36.65 37.93 -4.54
C TYR A 119 -37.45 37.22 -5.65
N GLY A 120 -36.78 36.68 -6.68
CA GLY A 120 -37.43 35.89 -7.73
C GLY A 120 -38.00 34.55 -7.22
N LEU A 121 -37.30 33.89 -6.30
CA LEU A 121 -37.77 32.67 -5.64
C LEU A 121 -38.89 32.94 -4.65
N TRP A 122 -38.83 34.06 -3.91
CA TRP A 122 -39.91 34.48 -3.01
C TRP A 122 -41.21 34.81 -3.77
N TYR A 123 -41.12 35.55 -4.88
CA TYR A 123 -42.28 35.85 -5.73
C TYR A 123 -42.93 34.59 -6.32
N LYS A 124 -42.14 33.59 -6.72
CA LYS A 124 -42.65 32.30 -7.21
C LYS A 124 -43.29 31.44 -6.10
N ALA A 125 -42.79 31.53 -4.88
CA ALA A 125 -43.36 30.80 -3.73
C ALA A 125 -44.69 31.41 -3.22
N THR A 126 -44.90 32.72 -3.42
CA THR A 126 -46.11 33.40 -2.89
C THR A 126 -47.31 33.28 -3.85
N GLN A 127 -47.10 33.07 -5.16
CA GLN A 127 -48.20 32.85 -6.12
C GLN A 127 -48.86 31.46 -6.04
N ILE A 128 -48.26 30.49 -5.36
CA ILE A 128 -48.81 29.13 -5.22
C ILE A 128 -49.76 29.02 -3.99
N SER A 129 -49.85 30.06 -3.16
CA SER A 129 -50.54 30.00 -1.85
C SER A 129 -51.88 30.74 -1.76
N SER A 130 -52.38 31.40 -2.82
CA SER A 130 -53.60 32.21 -2.68
C SER A 130 -54.45 32.32 -3.95
N VAL A 131 -55.28 31.32 -4.26
CA VAL A 131 -56.62 31.52 -4.85
C VAL A 131 -57.58 30.39 -4.38
N PRO A 132 -58.79 30.69 -3.85
CA PRO A 132 -59.79 29.71 -3.43
C PRO A 132 -60.65 29.17 -4.59
N LEU A 133 -61.19 27.95 -4.40
CA LEU A 133 -62.16 27.29 -5.28
C LEU A 133 -63.53 28.00 -5.27
N HIS A 134 -64.16 28.11 -6.44
CA HIS A 134 -65.62 28.21 -6.56
C HIS A 134 -66.11 27.56 -7.88
N ASP A 135 -67.23 26.85 -7.75
CA ASP A 135 -67.89 25.98 -8.72
C ASP A 135 -68.65 26.67 -9.86
N ASP A 136 -68.95 25.83 -10.87
CA ASP A 136 -70.05 25.84 -11.84
C ASP A 136 -69.94 26.57 -13.22
N ASP A 137 -69.88 25.69 -14.23
CA ASP A 137 -70.77 25.56 -15.39
C ASP A 137 -70.31 26.03 -16.79
N SER A 138 -70.59 25.12 -17.73
CA SER A 138 -70.82 25.29 -19.16
C SER A 138 -69.64 25.50 -20.12
N GLY A 139 -69.59 24.64 -21.14
CA GLY A 139 -68.97 24.96 -22.44
C GLY A 139 -68.08 23.87 -23.02
N SER A 140 -68.69 23.00 -23.83
CA SER A 140 -68.07 21.96 -24.65
C SER A 140 -67.04 22.49 -25.66
N GLU A 141 -65.99 21.72 -25.97
CA GLU A 141 -65.93 20.82 -27.12
C GLU A 141 -64.55 20.16 -27.21
N ASP A 142 -64.58 18.91 -27.67
CA ASP A 142 -63.51 18.17 -28.34
C ASP A 142 -62.40 17.55 -27.48
N ASP A 143 -62.86 16.58 -26.68
CA ASP A 143 -62.53 15.16 -26.78
C ASP A 143 -61.13 14.71 -27.26
N SER A 144 -60.42 14.15 -26.27
CA SER A 144 -60.07 12.71 -26.18
C SER A 144 -59.03 12.16 -27.18
N GLY A 145 -57.96 11.51 -26.74
CA GLY A 145 -57.87 10.57 -25.62
C GLY A 145 -57.45 9.21 -26.20
N SER A 146 -56.24 8.75 -25.88
CA SER A 146 -56.01 7.63 -24.96
C SER A 146 -56.46 6.26 -25.45
N LEU A 147 -55.46 5.39 -25.62
CA LEU A 147 -55.34 4.06 -25.02
C LEU A 147 -56.63 3.25 -24.82
N ALA A 148 -56.74 2.12 -25.53
CA ALA A 148 -57.15 0.86 -24.91
C ALA A 148 -56.93 -0.35 -25.83
N SER A 149 -56.11 -1.28 -25.34
CA SER A 149 -56.58 -2.60 -24.87
C SER A 149 -57.65 -3.36 -25.67
N LEU A 150 -57.28 -4.61 -25.98
CA LEU A 150 -58.10 -5.82 -25.99
C LEU A 150 -59.04 -6.11 -27.20
N ARG A 151 -58.73 -7.29 -27.76
CA ARG A 151 -59.63 -8.41 -28.10
C ARG A 151 -60.11 -8.59 -29.55
N THR A 152 -59.64 -9.74 -30.06
CA THR A 152 -60.39 -10.81 -30.74
C THR A 152 -61.01 -10.54 -32.11
N SER A 153 -60.42 -11.25 -33.09
CA SER A 153 -61.11 -12.15 -34.05
C SER A 153 -61.97 -11.47 -35.13
N THR A 154 -61.99 -11.86 -36.41
CA THR A 154 -61.64 -13.11 -37.10
C THR A 154 -61.67 -12.84 -38.61
N LEU A 155 -61.01 -13.71 -39.39
CA LEU A 155 -61.27 -14.07 -40.80
C LEU A 155 -60.71 -13.16 -41.93
N GLY A 156 -59.84 -13.79 -42.76
CA GLY A 156 -59.15 -13.25 -43.95
C GLY A 156 -60.01 -13.24 -45.23
N PRO A 157 -59.52 -13.68 -46.42
CA PRO A 157 -58.17 -14.09 -46.85
C PRO A 157 -57.69 -13.37 -48.15
N ASP A 158 -56.41 -13.52 -48.54
CA ASP A 158 -55.96 -14.34 -49.69
C ASP A 158 -54.56 -13.99 -50.27
N ARG A 159 -53.77 -15.08 -50.42
CA ARG A 159 -52.85 -15.47 -51.51
C ARG A 159 -51.44 -14.85 -51.73
N LYS A 160 -50.47 -15.71 -51.35
CA LYS A 160 -49.42 -16.40 -52.16
C LYS A 160 -48.08 -15.68 -52.47
N GLY A 161 -46.99 -16.36 -52.08
CA GLY A 161 -45.64 -16.12 -52.63
C GLY A 161 -44.39 -16.68 -51.92
N SER A 162 -44.49 -17.77 -51.16
CA SER A 162 -43.47 -18.79 -50.75
C SER A 162 -41.93 -18.59 -50.88
N THR A 163 -41.24 -18.58 -49.71
CA THR A 163 -40.28 -19.57 -49.09
C THR A 163 -39.43 -20.56 -49.94
N PRO A 164 -38.35 -21.23 -49.41
CA PRO A 164 -38.13 -21.78 -48.04
C PRO A 164 -36.72 -21.52 -47.43
N GLY A 165 -36.41 -21.77 -46.16
CA GLY A 165 -37.10 -22.38 -45.03
C GLY A 165 -36.06 -22.79 -43.98
N SER A 166 -36.16 -22.22 -42.77
CA SER A 166 -35.72 -22.85 -41.51
C SER A 166 -36.72 -24.00 -41.18
N PRO A 167 -36.56 -24.84 -40.13
CA PRO A 167 -36.93 -24.37 -38.79
C PRO A 167 -36.24 -25.04 -37.59
N ARG A 168 -36.19 -24.28 -36.49
CA ARG A 168 -36.11 -24.77 -35.10
C ARG A 168 -37.40 -25.48 -34.67
N ALA A 169 -37.29 -26.36 -33.68
CA ALA A 169 -38.34 -26.75 -32.74
C ALA A 169 -37.65 -27.37 -31.49
N VAL A 170 -38.06 -27.27 -30.21
CA VAL A 170 -39.26 -26.75 -29.53
C VAL A 170 -39.05 -26.83 -27.99
N LYS A 171 -39.67 -25.90 -27.24
CA LYS A 171 -40.22 -25.93 -25.84
C LYS A 171 -39.36 -26.12 -24.56
N ARG A 172 -39.64 -25.19 -23.60
CA ARG A 172 -40.06 -25.29 -22.16
C ARG A 172 -39.29 -26.29 -21.25
N GLY A 173 -38.94 -26.02 -20.00
CA GLY A 173 -39.23 -24.94 -19.05
C GLY A 173 -39.00 -25.44 -17.60
N VAL A 174 -38.93 -24.48 -16.67
CA VAL A 174 -39.14 -24.57 -15.20
C VAL A 174 -38.05 -25.21 -14.31
N SER A 175 -37.68 -24.41 -13.32
CA SER A 175 -36.75 -24.57 -12.20
C SER A 175 -37.06 -25.72 -11.24
N MET A 176 -36.01 -26.25 -10.62
CA MET A 176 -36.01 -26.83 -9.26
C MET A 176 -34.60 -26.68 -8.66
N SER A 177 -34.58 -26.53 -7.35
CA SER A 177 -33.53 -26.03 -6.47
C SER A 177 -32.42 -27.02 -6.08
N SER A 178 -31.37 -26.43 -5.49
CA SER A 178 -30.54 -26.93 -4.36
C SER A 178 -29.63 -28.15 -4.56
N ILE A 179 -28.35 -28.04 -4.24
CA ILE A 179 -27.72 -28.53 -2.97
C ILE A 179 -26.19 -28.65 -3.09
N SER A 180 -25.52 -28.37 -1.99
CA SER A 180 -24.08 -28.44 -1.70
C SER A 180 -23.58 -29.88 -1.43
N SER A 181 -22.25 -30.07 -1.40
CA SER A 181 -21.47 -31.18 -0.78
C SER A 181 -21.67 -32.58 -1.37
N GLU A 182 -20.75 -33.56 -1.34
CA GLU A 182 -19.34 -33.77 -0.97
C GLU A 182 -19.01 -35.21 -1.46
N SER A 183 -17.71 -35.57 -1.58
CA SER A 183 -17.08 -36.93 -1.57
C SER A 183 -17.92 -38.22 -1.83
N ASP A 184 -17.50 -39.17 -2.66
CA ASP A 184 -16.49 -40.20 -2.32
C ASP A 184 -16.22 -41.20 -3.49
N TYR A 185 -15.02 -41.78 -3.47
CA TYR A 185 -14.51 -43.06 -4.03
C TYR A 185 -15.28 -43.86 -5.10
N ALA A 186 -14.54 -44.29 -6.14
CA ALA A 186 -14.55 -45.69 -6.61
C ALA A 186 -13.31 -46.02 -7.48
N ILE A 187 -12.45 -46.89 -6.95
CA ILE A 187 -11.50 -47.71 -7.70
C ILE A 187 -12.31 -48.85 -8.36
N PRO A 188 -12.12 -49.19 -9.64
CA PRO A 188 -12.80 -50.34 -10.23
C PRO A 188 -12.23 -51.68 -9.70
N PRO A 189 -13.07 -52.72 -9.62
CA PRO A 189 -12.87 -53.84 -8.71
C PRO A 189 -12.47 -55.12 -9.44
N ASP A 190 -11.22 -55.22 -9.90
CA ASP A 190 -10.74 -56.45 -10.58
C ASP A 190 -9.24 -56.68 -10.29
N ALA A 191 -9.02 -57.32 -9.15
CA ALA A 191 -8.27 -58.58 -9.05
C ALA A 191 -6.78 -58.65 -9.48
N TYR A 192 -5.92 -58.54 -8.47
CA TYR A 192 -4.92 -59.54 -8.05
C TYR A 192 -4.19 -60.41 -9.10
N SER A 193 -2.86 -60.34 -9.10
CA SER A 193 -2.01 -61.35 -8.41
C SER A 193 -0.51 -60.97 -8.43
N LEU A 194 0.05 -60.76 -7.22
CA LEU A 194 1.16 -61.49 -6.56
C LEU A 194 2.15 -62.25 -7.48
N ASP A 195 3.46 -62.32 -7.27
CA ASP A 195 4.34 -62.00 -6.13
C ASP A 195 5.81 -62.13 -6.59
N SER A 196 6.73 -61.80 -5.67
CA SER A 196 8.08 -62.39 -5.51
C SER A 196 9.29 -61.82 -6.31
N ASP A 197 10.14 -61.17 -5.52
CA ASP A 197 11.54 -61.51 -5.23
C ASP A 197 12.74 -60.96 -6.04
N TYR A 198 13.61 -60.29 -5.26
CA TYR A 198 15.08 -60.31 -5.23
C TYR A 198 15.89 -59.95 -6.50
N SER A 199 16.67 -58.85 -6.40
CA SER A 199 18.17 -58.84 -6.38
C SER A 199 18.76 -57.53 -6.95
N GLU A 200 19.60 -56.84 -6.17
CA GLU A 200 20.79 -56.11 -6.64
C GLU A 200 21.97 -57.12 -6.78
N PRO A 201 23.20 -56.78 -7.26
CA PRO A 201 23.71 -55.68 -8.11
C PRO A 201 24.67 -56.20 -9.23
N GLU A 202 25.33 -55.31 -10.01
CA GLU A 202 26.78 -55.33 -10.36
C GLU A 202 27.19 -54.71 -11.73
N HIS A 203 27.97 -53.61 -11.62
CA HIS A 203 29.18 -53.20 -12.35
C HIS A 203 29.61 -53.89 -13.68
N LYS A 204 29.87 -53.09 -14.75
CA LYS A 204 31.22 -52.87 -15.37
C LYS A 204 31.22 -52.04 -16.69
N VAL A 205 31.69 -50.80 -16.56
CA VAL A 205 32.65 -49.99 -17.37
C VAL A 205 33.07 -50.44 -18.80
N GLN A 206 33.01 -49.52 -19.79
CA GLN A 206 34.13 -48.90 -20.56
C GLN A 206 33.58 -48.06 -21.74
N ARG A 207 33.65 -46.71 -21.71
CA ARG A 207 34.75 -45.81 -22.13
C ARG A 207 35.19 -45.94 -23.60
N THR A 208 34.83 -44.93 -24.38
CA THR A 208 35.82 -44.14 -25.13
C THR A 208 35.46 -42.65 -25.10
N SER A 209 36.43 -41.86 -24.68
CA SER A 209 36.45 -40.42 -24.50
C SER A 209 36.62 -39.66 -25.82
N SER A 210 36.10 -38.42 -25.89
CA SER A 210 36.83 -37.22 -26.35
C SER A 210 36.03 -35.93 -26.13
N TYR A 211 36.46 -35.14 -25.13
CA TYR A 211 36.31 -33.69 -24.97
C TYR A 211 34.93 -33.01 -25.06
N SER A 212 34.20 -33.04 -23.95
CA SER A 212 33.24 -31.98 -23.57
C SER A 212 33.13 -31.93 -22.05
N PHE A 213 34.10 -31.30 -21.39
CA PHE A 213 33.99 -30.97 -19.96
C PHE A 213 32.83 -29.98 -19.79
N THR A 214 31.73 -30.41 -19.17
CA THR A 214 30.58 -29.54 -18.95
C THR A 214 30.94 -28.49 -17.89
N ILE A 215 30.59 -27.22 -18.13
CA ILE A 215 30.69 -26.11 -17.15
C ILE A 215 29.97 -26.46 -15.81
N GLN A 216 29.11 -27.47 -15.84
CA GLN A 216 28.37 -28.02 -14.70
C GLN A 216 29.28 -28.57 -13.59
N GLU A 217 30.41 -29.20 -13.92
CA GLU A 217 31.36 -29.72 -12.92
C GLU A 217 32.35 -28.66 -12.39
N MET A 218 32.40 -27.47 -13.01
CA MET A 218 33.38 -26.44 -12.65
C MET A 218 32.94 -25.49 -11.53
N LEU A 219 31.65 -25.47 -11.18
CA LEU A 219 31.06 -24.53 -10.20
C LEU A 219 30.26 -25.21 -9.07
N GLU A 220 30.07 -26.52 -9.13
CA GLU A 220 29.38 -27.29 -8.10
C GLU A 220 30.24 -28.48 -7.69
N LYS A 221 30.25 -28.79 -6.39
CA LYS A 221 30.94 -29.96 -5.88
C LYS A 221 30.27 -30.46 -4.61
N SER A 222 30.13 -31.77 -4.50
CA SER A 222 29.71 -32.41 -3.26
C SER A 222 30.70 -33.51 -2.89
N GLY A 223 30.82 -33.77 -1.59
CA GLY A 223 31.80 -34.75 -1.10
C GLY A 223 32.05 -34.65 0.40
N TYR A 224 32.69 -35.67 0.96
CA TYR A 224 33.13 -35.64 2.34
C TYR A 224 34.41 -34.82 2.50
N LEU A 225 34.43 -33.97 3.53
CA LEU A 225 35.65 -33.34 4.05
C LEU A 225 35.65 -33.45 5.58
N LEU A 226 36.84 -33.43 6.16
CA LEU A 226 37.03 -33.31 7.60
C LEU A 226 37.09 -31.83 7.97
N LYS A 227 36.24 -31.42 8.90
CA LYS A 227 36.14 -30.03 9.36
C LYS A 227 36.61 -29.90 10.80
N MET A 228 37.48 -28.93 11.09
CA MET A 228 37.86 -28.62 12.46
C MET A 228 36.74 -27.87 13.20
N GLY A 229 36.42 -28.32 14.41
CA GLY A 229 35.45 -27.66 15.30
C GLY A 229 35.98 -26.33 15.85
N SER A 230 35.06 -25.39 16.12
CA SER A 230 35.40 -24.03 16.54
C SER A 230 35.65 -23.87 18.04
N GLN A 231 34.99 -24.70 18.85
CA GLN A 231 35.05 -24.68 20.33
C GLN A 231 35.89 -25.84 20.87
N VAL A 232 35.90 -26.96 20.13
CA VAL A 232 36.73 -28.13 20.39
C VAL A 232 37.49 -28.40 19.10
N LYS A 233 38.83 -28.38 19.15
CA LYS A 233 39.73 -28.61 18.01
C LYS A 233 39.76 -30.09 17.58
N ALA A 234 38.58 -30.69 17.44
CA ALA A 234 38.39 -32.04 16.93
C ALA A 234 37.96 -31.99 15.47
N TRP A 235 38.51 -32.90 14.67
CA TRP A 235 38.14 -33.09 13.27
C TRP A 235 36.86 -33.91 13.18
N LYS A 236 35.87 -33.41 12.43
CA LYS A 236 34.59 -34.09 12.20
C LYS A 236 34.36 -34.26 10.70
N ARG A 237 34.10 -35.50 10.27
CA ARG A 237 33.70 -35.81 8.90
C ARG A 237 32.30 -35.23 8.64
N ARG A 238 32.16 -34.50 7.55
CA ARG A 238 30.90 -33.86 7.14
C ARG A 238 30.74 -33.97 5.62
N TRP A 239 29.49 -34.09 5.18
CA TRP A 239 29.15 -34.05 3.76
C TRP A 239 28.97 -32.59 3.35
N PHE A 240 29.81 -32.11 2.44
CA PHE A 240 29.78 -30.75 1.92
C PHE A 240 29.09 -30.72 0.57
N ILE A 241 28.33 -29.66 0.33
CA ILE A 241 27.69 -29.34 -0.95
C ILE A 241 27.97 -27.88 -1.24
N LEU A 242 28.65 -27.63 -2.35
CA LEU A 242 28.88 -26.30 -2.92
C LEU A 242 27.91 -26.10 -4.07
N ARG A 243 26.98 -25.15 -3.92
CA ARG A 243 25.98 -24.79 -4.92
C ARG A 243 25.62 -23.32 -4.77
N ASN A 244 25.36 -22.62 -5.87
CA ASN A 244 24.92 -21.22 -5.88
C ASN A 244 25.87 -20.24 -5.13
N GLY A 245 27.18 -20.52 -5.11
CA GLY A 245 28.15 -19.69 -4.40
C GLY A 245 28.13 -19.83 -2.88
N GLU A 246 27.45 -20.84 -2.35
CA GLU A 246 27.38 -21.15 -0.93
C GLU A 246 27.83 -22.59 -0.68
N ILE A 247 28.54 -22.82 0.42
CA ILE A 247 28.92 -24.16 0.89
C ILE A 247 28.03 -24.53 2.07
N LEU A 248 27.24 -25.56 1.90
CA LEU A 248 26.41 -26.17 2.93
C LEU A 248 27.08 -27.46 3.41
N TYR A 249 27.00 -27.76 4.71
CA TYR A 249 27.48 -29.05 5.20
C TYR A 249 26.51 -29.75 6.14
N TYR A 250 26.51 -31.07 6.06
CA TYR A 250 25.57 -31.98 6.70
C TYR A 250 26.32 -33.08 7.47
N LYS A 251 25.62 -33.80 8.36
CA LYS A 251 26.20 -34.97 9.03
C LYS A 251 26.42 -36.10 8.02
N SER A 252 25.45 -36.33 7.14
CA SER A 252 25.49 -37.34 6.07
C SER A 252 24.79 -36.83 4.80
N PRO A 253 24.99 -37.48 3.63
CA PRO A 253 24.27 -37.19 2.39
C PRO A 253 22.76 -37.36 2.53
N SER A 254 22.29 -38.26 3.39
CA SER A 254 20.87 -38.51 3.64
C SER A 254 20.17 -37.34 4.36
N ASP A 255 20.93 -36.44 5.00
CA ASP A 255 20.40 -35.29 5.74
C ASP A 255 20.16 -34.05 4.85
N VAL A 256 20.40 -34.12 3.54
CA VAL A 256 20.31 -32.97 2.62
C VAL A 256 18.89 -32.40 2.51
N ILE A 257 17.87 -33.22 2.76
CA ILE A 257 16.45 -32.84 2.80
C ILE A 257 16.09 -32.10 4.12
N ARG A 258 17.00 -32.10 5.11
CA ARG A 258 16.84 -31.43 6.41
C ARG A 258 17.68 -30.15 6.48
N LYS A 259 17.52 -29.37 7.56
CA LYS A 259 18.30 -28.14 7.77
C LYS A 259 19.81 -28.45 7.87
N PRO A 260 20.69 -27.70 7.16
CA PRO A 260 22.14 -27.91 7.19
C PRO A 260 22.75 -27.70 8.58
N GLN A 261 23.87 -28.37 8.86
CA GLN A 261 24.65 -28.19 10.10
C GLN A 261 25.45 -26.88 10.12
N GLY A 262 25.59 -26.26 8.95
CA GLY A 262 26.13 -24.93 8.79
C GLY A 262 26.23 -24.56 7.32
N GLN A 263 26.41 -23.28 7.08
CA GLN A 263 26.49 -22.64 5.78
C GLN A 263 27.67 -21.70 5.78
N MET A 264 28.34 -21.60 4.64
CA MET A 264 29.48 -20.73 4.41
C MET A 264 29.24 -20.02 3.07
N GLU A 265 28.95 -18.72 3.13
CA GLU A 265 28.81 -17.89 1.94
C GLU A 265 30.20 -17.59 1.37
N LEU A 266 30.36 -17.75 0.06
CA LEU A 266 31.55 -17.30 -0.66
C LEU A 266 31.26 -15.92 -1.23
N ASN A 267 32.12 -14.96 -0.93
CA ASN A 267 32.08 -13.61 -1.45
C ASN A 267 33.49 -13.19 -1.91
N SER A 268 33.61 -12.01 -2.53
CA SER A 268 34.88 -11.51 -3.07
C SER A 268 35.98 -11.29 -2.03
N SER A 269 35.66 -11.24 -0.74
CA SER A 269 36.61 -11.13 0.37
C SER A 269 37.10 -12.50 0.89
N CYS A 270 36.54 -13.61 0.43
CA CYS A 270 37.00 -14.95 0.80
C CYS A 270 38.38 -15.27 0.21
N ARG A 271 39.25 -15.86 1.04
CA ARG A 271 40.60 -16.29 0.64
C ARG A 271 40.83 -17.76 0.96
N ILE A 272 41.50 -18.46 0.04
CA ILE A 272 41.85 -19.87 0.20
C ILE A 272 43.36 -19.95 0.41
N VAL A 273 43.78 -20.51 1.54
CA VAL A 273 45.20 -20.69 1.89
C VAL A 273 45.46 -22.16 2.13
N ARG A 274 46.53 -22.72 1.56
CA ARG A 274 46.91 -24.11 1.85
C ARG A 274 47.44 -24.21 3.28
N GLY A 275 46.98 -25.20 4.03
CA GLY A 275 47.44 -25.44 5.40
C GLY A 275 48.78 -26.18 5.42
N GLU A 276 49.49 -26.11 6.55
CA GLU A 276 50.80 -26.76 6.76
C GLU A 276 50.71 -28.30 6.90
N GLY A 277 49.51 -28.87 7.09
CA GLY A 277 49.29 -30.31 7.20
C GLY A 277 48.98 -30.99 5.86
N ALA A 278 49.34 -32.27 5.72
CA ALA A 278 49.06 -33.04 4.51
C ALA A 278 47.56 -32.98 4.15
N GLN A 279 47.27 -32.42 2.97
CA GLN A 279 45.94 -32.34 2.37
C GLN A 279 44.93 -31.40 3.07
N THR A 280 45.42 -30.38 3.79
CA THR A 280 44.59 -29.34 4.43
C THR A 280 44.53 -28.03 3.64
N PHE A 281 43.37 -27.36 3.68
CA PHE A 281 43.21 -25.97 3.26
C PHE A 281 42.36 -25.17 4.25
N GLN A 282 42.60 -23.86 4.25
CA GLN A 282 41.88 -22.87 5.03
C GLN A 282 41.01 -22.05 4.09
N LEU A 283 39.73 -21.98 4.38
CA LEU A 283 38.80 -21.05 3.74
C LEU A 283 38.52 -19.92 4.73
N ILE A 284 39.12 -18.76 4.46
CA ILE A 284 39.03 -17.55 5.28
C ILE A 284 37.87 -16.73 4.74
N THR A 285 36.82 -16.56 5.54
CA THR A 285 35.73 -15.60 5.29
C THR A 285 35.85 -14.42 6.25
N GLU A 286 35.11 -13.33 6.02
CA GLU A 286 35.10 -12.15 6.91
C GLU A 286 34.75 -12.48 8.35
N LYS A 287 33.84 -13.44 8.55
CA LYS A 287 33.31 -13.80 9.86
C LYS A 287 34.13 -14.90 10.54
N LYS A 288 34.80 -15.77 9.76
CA LYS A 288 35.42 -16.99 10.29
C LYS A 288 36.41 -17.66 9.33
N THR A 289 37.47 -18.25 9.88
CA THR A 289 38.35 -19.18 9.14
C THR A 289 37.93 -20.63 9.36
N PHE A 290 37.76 -21.36 8.27
CA PHE A 290 37.39 -22.77 8.26
C PHE A 290 38.57 -23.64 7.83
N TYR A 291 38.94 -24.59 8.66
CA TYR A 291 40.00 -25.56 8.36
C TYR A 291 39.38 -26.87 7.88
N LEU A 292 39.75 -27.28 6.67
CA LEU A 292 39.19 -28.42 5.96
C LEU A 292 40.30 -29.35 5.48
N THR A 293 40.14 -30.65 5.69
CA THR A 293 41.05 -31.69 5.19
C THR A 293 40.29 -32.59 4.23
N ALA A 294 40.90 -32.87 3.08
CA ALA A 294 40.39 -33.86 2.13
C ALA A 294 40.96 -35.25 2.44
N ASP A 295 40.25 -36.30 2.01
CA ASP A 295 40.71 -37.69 2.19
C ASP A 295 41.84 -38.09 1.22
N SER A 296 42.01 -37.33 0.13
CA SER A 296 43.07 -37.54 -0.86
C SER A 296 43.57 -36.20 -1.44
N PRO A 297 44.83 -36.13 -1.93
CA PRO A 297 45.36 -34.91 -2.56
C PRO A 297 44.58 -34.55 -3.83
N ASN A 298 44.07 -35.53 -4.57
CA ASN A 298 43.23 -35.29 -5.75
C ASN A 298 41.91 -34.60 -5.38
N ILE A 299 41.25 -35.07 -4.31
CA ILE A 299 40.02 -34.45 -3.79
C ILE A 299 40.30 -33.02 -3.32
N LEU A 300 41.44 -32.79 -2.65
CA LEU A 300 41.86 -31.45 -2.25
C LEU A 300 41.99 -30.52 -3.46
N GLU A 301 42.75 -30.92 -4.48
CA GLU A 301 42.97 -30.12 -5.69
C GLU A 301 41.66 -29.83 -6.42
N GLU A 302 40.74 -30.80 -6.47
CA GLU A 302 39.40 -30.59 -7.01
C GLU A 302 38.60 -29.54 -6.23
N TRP A 303 38.59 -29.60 -4.90
CA TRP A 303 37.90 -28.61 -4.08
C TRP A 303 38.51 -27.22 -4.21
N ILE A 304 39.84 -27.10 -4.15
CA ILE A 304 40.53 -25.81 -4.30
C ILE A 304 40.23 -25.20 -5.67
N ARG A 305 40.29 -26.00 -6.75
CA ARG A 305 40.04 -25.53 -8.11
C ARG A 305 38.62 -25.00 -8.29
N VAL A 306 37.60 -25.72 -7.83
CA VAL A 306 36.19 -25.27 -7.95
C VAL A 306 35.97 -23.99 -7.13
N LEU A 307 36.49 -23.94 -5.90
CA LEU A 307 36.36 -22.76 -5.04
C LEU A 307 37.08 -21.53 -5.62
N GLN A 308 38.29 -21.69 -6.16
CA GLN A 308 39.03 -20.60 -6.82
C GLN A 308 38.31 -20.11 -8.08
N ASN A 309 37.67 -20.99 -8.85
CA ASN A 309 36.89 -20.59 -10.02
C ASN A 309 35.67 -19.75 -9.64
N ILE A 310 34.96 -20.10 -8.57
CA ILE A 310 33.83 -19.30 -8.06
C ILE A 310 34.31 -17.92 -7.59
N LEU A 311 35.41 -17.86 -6.84
CA LEU A 311 35.99 -16.58 -6.38
C LEU A 311 36.46 -15.72 -7.57
N LYS A 312 36.99 -16.32 -8.64
CA LYS A 312 37.32 -15.60 -9.88
C LYS A 312 36.08 -15.02 -10.58
N VAL A 313 34.99 -15.80 -10.67
CA VAL A 313 33.71 -15.32 -11.23
C VAL A 313 33.18 -14.14 -10.41
N GLN A 314 33.23 -14.23 -9.07
CA GLN A 314 32.81 -13.15 -8.18
C GLN A 314 33.71 -11.91 -8.25
N ALA A 315 35.02 -12.07 -8.41
CA ALA A 315 35.96 -10.95 -8.56
C ALA A 315 35.85 -10.23 -9.92
N SER A 316 35.39 -10.93 -10.97
CA SER A 316 35.16 -10.36 -12.30
C SER A 316 33.83 -9.60 -12.46
N SER A 317 32.97 -9.61 -11.44
CA SER A 317 31.73 -8.85 -11.38
C SER A 317 31.93 -7.57 -10.58
N PRO A 318 32.00 -6.38 -11.19
CA PRO A 318 31.93 -5.15 -10.42
C PRO A 318 30.49 -4.98 -9.93
N VAL A 319 30.35 -4.78 -8.62
CA VAL A 319 29.13 -4.48 -7.82
C VAL A 319 28.50 -5.70 -7.09
N PRO A 320 28.49 -5.69 -5.73
CA PRO A 320 27.66 -6.58 -4.91
C PRO A 320 26.17 -6.28 -5.15
N MET A 321 25.38 -7.33 -5.35
CA MET A 321 23.99 -7.30 -5.80
C MET A 321 22.96 -6.87 -4.73
N GLU A 322 23.35 -6.03 -3.76
CA GLU A 322 22.49 -5.65 -2.60
C GLU A 322 22.07 -4.17 -2.57
N THR A 323 22.28 -3.38 -3.64
CA THR A 323 21.87 -1.95 -3.59
C THR A 323 21.17 -1.37 -4.82
N THR A 324 20.70 -2.19 -5.77
CA THR A 324 19.71 -1.72 -6.74
C THR A 324 18.61 -2.75 -6.90
N ALA A 325 17.46 -2.48 -6.28
CA ALA A 325 16.18 -3.15 -6.49
C ALA A 325 15.62 -2.85 -7.90
N ALA A 326 16.45 -2.92 -8.94
CA ALA A 326 16.03 -2.67 -10.31
C ALA A 326 15.36 -3.95 -10.85
N LYS A 327 14.04 -3.88 -11.02
CA LYS A 327 13.25 -4.94 -11.66
C LYS A 327 13.82 -5.21 -13.08
N PRO A 328 13.95 -6.48 -13.50
CA PRO A 328 14.41 -6.80 -14.84
C PRO A 328 13.41 -6.28 -15.88
N THR A 329 13.93 -5.72 -16.98
CA THR A 329 13.13 -5.24 -18.12
C THR A 329 12.42 -6.39 -18.82
N VAL A 330 13.15 -7.47 -19.10
CA VAL A 330 12.61 -8.67 -19.74
C VAL A 330 13.33 -9.89 -19.17
N ARG A 331 12.59 -11.00 -19.05
CA ARG A 331 13.11 -12.28 -18.57
C ARG A 331 12.36 -13.43 -19.24
N GLY A 332 13.01 -14.57 -19.36
CA GLY A 332 12.43 -15.74 -20.00
C GLY A 332 13.46 -16.79 -20.35
N TRP A 333 12.98 -17.97 -20.75
CA TRP A 333 13.81 -19.04 -21.24
C TRP A 333 14.25 -18.75 -22.67
N LEU A 334 15.55 -18.78 -22.93
CA LEU A 334 16.13 -18.62 -24.26
C LEU A 334 17.16 -19.72 -24.51
N THR A 335 17.27 -20.18 -25.76
CA THR A 335 18.34 -21.09 -26.14
C THR A 335 19.54 -20.29 -26.61
N LYS A 336 20.57 -20.20 -25.78
CA LYS A 336 21.82 -19.53 -26.13
C LYS A 336 22.70 -20.48 -26.93
N VAL A 337 23.17 -20.05 -28.09
CA VAL A 337 24.13 -20.78 -28.92
C VAL A 337 25.45 -20.03 -28.93
N LYS A 338 26.54 -20.73 -28.60
CA LYS A 338 27.90 -20.19 -28.64
C LYS A 338 28.87 -21.29 -29.09
N HIS A 339 29.63 -21.03 -30.15
CA HIS A 339 30.58 -21.99 -30.76
C HIS A 339 29.94 -23.35 -31.10
N GLY A 340 28.74 -23.34 -31.71
CA GLY A 340 28.04 -24.58 -32.09
C GLY A 340 27.34 -25.32 -30.94
N HIS A 341 27.51 -24.91 -29.69
CA HIS A 341 26.80 -25.50 -28.55
C HIS A 341 25.57 -24.68 -28.19
N SER A 342 24.39 -25.31 -28.28
CA SER A 342 23.11 -24.76 -27.84
C SER A 342 22.79 -25.20 -26.41
N LYS A 343 22.30 -24.26 -25.58
CA LYS A 343 21.82 -24.56 -24.23
C LYS A 343 20.63 -23.69 -23.87
N LEU A 344 19.59 -24.31 -23.31
CA LEU A 344 18.46 -23.60 -22.73
C LEU A 344 18.87 -22.93 -21.42
N MET A 345 18.62 -21.64 -21.29
CA MET A 345 19.11 -20.80 -20.19
C MET A 345 18.02 -19.82 -19.77
N TRP A 346 17.87 -19.60 -18.48
CA TRP A 346 17.01 -18.53 -17.98
C TRP A 346 17.72 -17.20 -18.16
N CYS A 347 17.15 -16.27 -18.93
CA CYS A 347 17.79 -15.01 -19.27
C CYS A 347 17.05 -13.84 -18.64
N SER A 348 17.77 -12.79 -18.29
CA SER A 348 17.21 -11.58 -17.72
C SER A 348 18.03 -10.35 -18.13
N LEU A 349 17.35 -9.34 -18.68
CA LEU A 349 17.95 -8.05 -19.00
C LEU A 349 17.65 -7.07 -17.88
N VAL A 350 18.70 -6.57 -17.21
CA VAL A 350 18.59 -5.56 -16.16
C VAL A 350 19.40 -4.34 -16.60
N SER A 351 18.72 -3.21 -16.78
CA SER A 351 19.32 -1.98 -17.31
C SER A 351 20.04 -2.25 -18.65
N LYS A 352 21.37 -2.14 -18.70
CA LYS A 352 22.19 -2.37 -19.91
C LYS A 352 22.99 -3.68 -19.87
N VAL A 353 22.63 -4.61 -19.01
CA VAL A 353 23.35 -5.88 -18.84
C VAL A 353 22.39 -7.06 -18.99
N PHE A 354 22.71 -7.95 -19.91
CA PHE A 354 21.97 -9.18 -20.16
C PHE A 354 22.62 -10.33 -19.38
N TYR A 355 21.92 -10.83 -18.37
CA TYR A 355 22.32 -11.94 -17.54
C TYR A 355 21.70 -13.25 -18.03
N TYR A 356 22.43 -14.34 -17.88
CA TYR A 356 21.89 -15.69 -18.11
C TYR A 356 22.26 -16.63 -16.97
N TYR A 357 21.29 -17.44 -16.57
CA TYR A 357 21.29 -18.32 -15.41
C TYR A 357 21.01 -19.75 -15.87
N ARG A 358 21.28 -20.74 -15.03
CA ARG A 358 20.89 -22.11 -15.33
C ARG A 358 19.38 -22.27 -15.14
N ASN A 359 18.87 -21.75 -14.03
CA ASN A 359 17.46 -21.78 -13.64
C ASN A 359 16.98 -20.42 -13.14
N GLN A 360 15.66 -20.28 -13.03
CA GLN A 360 15.00 -19.06 -12.56
C GLN A 360 15.35 -18.68 -11.11
N ASP A 361 15.62 -19.67 -10.24
CA ASP A 361 15.89 -19.46 -8.81
C ASP A 361 17.38 -19.25 -8.47
N ASP A 362 18.26 -19.25 -9.48
CA ASP A 362 19.70 -19.12 -9.26
C ASP A 362 20.06 -17.67 -8.88
N LYS A 363 20.71 -17.49 -7.73
CA LYS A 363 21.17 -16.17 -7.25
C LYS A 363 22.36 -15.61 -8.05
N LEU A 364 23.13 -16.48 -8.70
CA LEU A 364 24.35 -16.12 -9.43
C LEU A 364 24.20 -16.41 -10.92
N PRO A 365 24.44 -15.43 -11.81
CA PRO A 365 24.40 -15.66 -13.24
C PRO A 365 25.56 -16.55 -13.68
N LEU A 366 25.31 -17.44 -14.65
CA LEU A 366 26.36 -18.21 -15.34
C LEU A 366 27.25 -17.32 -16.21
N GLY A 367 26.76 -16.12 -16.54
CA GLY A 367 27.54 -15.05 -17.13
C GLY A 367 26.65 -13.88 -17.54
N GLN A 368 27.29 -12.87 -18.10
CA GLN A 368 26.66 -11.61 -18.45
C GLN A 368 27.19 -11.07 -19.78
N LEU A 369 26.36 -10.29 -20.46
CA LEU A 369 26.67 -9.59 -21.69
C LEU A 369 26.38 -8.11 -21.48
N ARG A 370 27.40 -7.25 -21.64
CA ARG A 370 27.19 -5.80 -21.59
C ARG A 370 26.61 -5.36 -22.93
N MET A 371 25.43 -4.76 -22.90
CA MET A 371 24.71 -4.41 -24.12
C MET A 371 25.19 -3.10 -24.73
N ARG A 372 25.76 -2.17 -23.96
CA ARG A 372 26.16 -0.84 -24.45
C ARG A 372 26.99 -0.94 -25.73
N GLU A 373 26.50 -0.29 -26.79
CA GLU A 373 27.10 -0.23 -28.13
C GLU A 373 27.22 -1.60 -28.83
N ALA A 374 26.45 -2.60 -28.40
CA ALA A 374 26.30 -3.87 -29.10
C ALA A 374 25.38 -3.72 -30.31
N ALA A 375 25.66 -4.43 -31.41
CA ALA A 375 24.68 -4.57 -32.49
C ALA A 375 23.76 -5.76 -32.19
N VAL A 376 22.46 -5.60 -32.39
CA VAL A 376 21.48 -6.66 -32.22
C VAL A 376 20.74 -6.83 -33.54
N GLU A 377 20.87 -8.00 -34.15
CA GLU A 377 20.35 -8.28 -35.49
C GLU A 377 19.47 -9.54 -35.47
N GLU A 378 18.43 -9.53 -36.29
CA GLU A 378 17.68 -10.74 -36.61
C GLU A 378 18.38 -11.45 -37.76
N VAL A 379 18.70 -12.73 -37.58
CA VAL A 379 19.28 -13.56 -38.64
C VAL A 379 18.21 -14.52 -39.10
N ASP A 380 17.80 -14.35 -40.37
CA ASP A 380 16.90 -15.28 -41.02
C ASP A 380 17.66 -16.57 -41.35
N ARG A 381 17.18 -17.70 -40.84
CA ARG A 381 17.73 -19.03 -41.10
C ARG A 381 17.10 -19.71 -42.30
N SER A 382 16.26 -19.02 -43.08
CA SER A 382 15.65 -19.56 -44.30
C SER A 382 16.66 -20.01 -45.39
N CYS A 383 17.97 -19.83 -45.17
CA CYS A 383 19.01 -20.10 -46.17
C CYS A 383 20.09 -21.12 -45.76
N ASP A 384 19.99 -21.81 -44.62
CA ASP A 384 20.91 -22.92 -44.31
C ASP A 384 20.16 -24.26 -44.50
N SER A 385 20.29 -24.81 -45.70
CA SER A 385 19.93 -26.20 -45.98
C SER A 385 20.86 -27.12 -45.19
N ASP A 386 20.36 -27.77 -44.14
CA ASP A 386 20.81 -29.09 -43.70
C ASP A 386 19.66 -29.73 -42.91
N GLU A 387 18.88 -30.51 -43.66
CA GLU A 387 17.93 -31.49 -43.14
C GLU A 387 18.72 -32.58 -42.40
N ASP A 388 18.86 -32.55 -41.07
CA ASP A 388 19.37 -33.74 -40.32
C ASP A 388 19.22 -33.67 -38.77
N TYR A 389 18.08 -33.18 -38.25
CA TYR A 389 17.82 -33.23 -36.78
C TYR A 389 16.47 -33.86 -36.37
N GLU A 390 15.83 -34.63 -37.26
CA GLU A 390 14.64 -35.43 -36.95
C GLU A 390 15.04 -36.84 -36.44
N ALA A 391 15.59 -36.92 -35.22
CA ALA A 391 15.82 -38.21 -34.56
C ALA A 391 15.56 -38.14 -33.05
N SER A 392 14.41 -37.60 -32.65
CA SER A 392 13.81 -37.77 -31.32
C SER A 392 12.35 -37.36 -31.40
N GLY A 393 11.42 -38.31 -31.28
CA GLY A 393 9.98 -38.17 -31.56
C GLY A 393 9.20 -37.18 -30.68
N ARG A 394 9.51 -35.89 -30.77
CA ARG A 394 8.65 -34.76 -30.45
C ARG A 394 8.84 -33.70 -31.53
N GLY A 395 8.07 -33.80 -32.61
CA GLY A 395 8.08 -32.79 -33.67
C GLY A 395 7.58 -31.45 -33.13
N PHE A 396 8.44 -30.42 -33.10
CA PHE A 396 8.11 -28.99 -32.95
C PHE A 396 9.37 -28.12 -33.07
N LEU A 397 10.22 -28.15 -34.11
CA LEU A 397 11.38 -27.21 -34.18
C LEU A 397 11.73 -26.74 -35.61
N SER A 398 10.78 -26.24 -36.39
CA SER A 398 11.08 -25.52 -37.66
C SER A 398 10.87 -23.98 -37.56
N SER A 399 10.42 -23.46 -36.42
CA SER A 399 9.94 -22.07 -36.29
C SER A 399 10.79 -21.17 -35.38
N HIS A 400 12.04 -21.53 -35.11
CA HIS A 400 12.87 -20.74 -34.19
C HIS A 400 13.41 -19.47 -34.85
N CYS A 401 13.00 -18.33 -34.31
CA CYS A 401 13.59 -17.05 -34.69
C CYS A 401 14.96 -16.90 -34.04
N THR A 402 15.96 -16.41 -34.78
CA THR A 402 17.34 -16.25 -34.27
C THR A 402 17.70 -14.78 -34.14
N LEU A 403 18.09 -14.37 -32.94
CA LEU A 403 18.69 -13.06 -32.69
C LEU A 403 20.19 -13.22 -32.44
N VAL A 404 20.98 -12.29 -32.95
CA VAL A 404 22.42 -12.24 -32.72
C VAL A 404 22.76 -10.93 -32.03
N VAL A 405 23.43 -11.05 -30.88
CA VAL A 405 24.02 -9.91 -30.19
C VAL A 405 25.51 -9.91 -30.49
N HIS A 406 26.01 -8.79 -31.00
CA HIS A 406 27.42 -8.50 -31.32
C HIS A 406 27.97 -7.46 -30.32
N PRO A 407 28.51 -7.90 -29.17
CA PRO A 407 29.14 -7.01 -28.21
C PRO A 407 30.51 -6.54 -28.73
N ARG A 408 30.91 -5.29 -28.45
CA ARG A 408 32.19 -4.74 -28.90
C ARG A 408 33.42 -5.54 -28.47
N GLU A 409 33.40 -6.11 -27.27
CA GLU A 409 34.55 -6.76 -26.63
C GLU A 409 34.39 -8.28 -26.51
N GLN A 410 33.32 -8.87 -27.04
CA GLN A 410 33.04 -10.31 -26.89
C GLN A 410 32.58 -10.92 -28.21
N SER A 411 32.79 -12.23 -28.36
CA SER A 411 32.28 -13.03 -29.49
C SER A 411 30.75 -12.89 -29.63
N PRO A 412 30.20 -12.91 -30.86
CA PRO A 412 28.76 -12.86 -31.08
C PRO A 412 28.04 -13.98 -30.33
N THR A 413 26.87 -13.66 -29.80
CA THR A 413 26.00 -14.59 -29.06
C THR A 413 24.68 -14.74 -29.81
N TYR A 414 24.36 -15.97 -30.18
CA TYR A 414 23.12 -16.31 -30.87
C TYR A 414 22.06 -16.74 -29.85
N LEU A 415 20.84 -16.28 -30.01
CA LEU A 415 19.69 -16.57 -29.15
C LEU A 415 18.57 -17.14 -30.02
N LEU A 416 18.16 -18.38 -29.75
CA LEU A 416 17.02 -19.00 -30.43
C LEU A 416 15.77 -18.81 -29.58
N ILE A 417 14.70 -18.36 -30.23
CA ILE A 417 13.47 -17.94 -29.59
C ILE A 417 12.31 -18.72 -30.19
N GLY A 418 11.43 -19.23 -29.32
CA GLY A 418 10.37 -20.17 -29.69
C GLY A 418 9.28 -19.56 -30.56
N THR A 419 8.95 -18.29 -30.32
CA THR A 419 7.86 -17.60 -31.01
C THR A 419 8.32 -16.28 -31.60
N LYS A 420 7.66 -15.86 -32.70
CA LYS A 420 7.89 -14.55 -33.30
C LYS A 420 7.64 -13.40 -32.31
N GLN A 421 6.59 -13.52 -31.48
CA GLN A 421 6.24 -12.51 -30.47
C GLN A 421 7.31 -12.35 -29.39
N GLU A 422 7.82 -13.46 -28.83
CA GLU A 422 8.92 -13.40 -27.88
C GLU A 422 10.18 -12.84 -28.55
N LYS A 423 10.43 -13.19 -29.81
CA LYS A 423 11.57 -12.67 -30.56
C LYS A 423 11.47 -11.15 -30.72
N ASP A 424 10.33 -10.63 -31.15
CA ASP A 424 10.11 -9.18 -31.30
C ASP A 424 10.32 -8.47 -29.95
N THR A 425 9.83 -9.05 -28.85
CA THR A 425 9.99 -8.53 -27.49
C THR A 425 11.46 -8.47 -27.07
N TRP A 426 12.19 -9.58 -27.22
CA TRP A 426 13.62 -9.63 -26.88
C TRP A 426 14.46 -8.74 -27.77
N LEU A 427 14.19 -8.71 -29.08
CA LEU A 427 14.88 -7.84 -30.04
C LEU A 427 14.74 -6.37 -29.64
N TYR A 428 13.52 -5.94 -29.33
CA TYR A 428 13.26 -4.58 -28.86
C TYR A 428 14.08 -4.24 -27.62
N HIS A 429 13.91 -5.01 -26.54
CA HIS A 429 14.59 -4.69 -25.28
C HIS A 429 16.11 -4.77 -25.37
N LEU A 430 16.66 -5.72 -26.14
CA LEU A 430 18.10 -5.83 -26.37
C LEU A 430 18.64 -4.66 -27.19
N ALA A 431 17.95 -4.26 -28.26
CA ALA A 431 18.34 -3.09 -29.08
C ALA A 431 18.32 -1.79 -28.26
N VAL A 432 17.26 -1.61 -27.45
CA VAL A 432 17.11 -0.48 -26.53
C VAL A 432 18.24 -0.44 -25.49
N ALA A 433 18.57 -1.57 -24.88
CA ALA A 433 19.68 -1.66 -23.92
C ALA A 433 21.05 -1.43 -24.58
N ALA A 434 21.16 -1.74 -25.87
CA ALA A 434 22.39 -1.56 -26.62
C ALA A 434 22.67 -0.12 -27.04
N GLY A 435 21.64 0.74 -27.08
CA GLY A 435 21.81 2.13 -27.50
C GLY A 435 22.22 2.25 -28.97
N SER A 436 21.79 1.31 -29.80
CA SER A 436 22.01 1.37 -31.26
C SER A 436 21.10 2.45 -31.85
N SER A 437 21.58 3.70 -31.85
CA SER A 437 20.90 4.88 -32.45
C SER A 437 20.84 4.83 -33.99
N ALA A 438 21.43 3.83 -34.64
CA ALA A 438 21.54 3.83 -36.11
C ALA A 438 20.28 3.31 -36.83
N SER A 439 19.33 2.64 -36.15
CA SER A 439 17.99 2.40 -36.69
C SER A 439 17.01 1.89 -35.63
N PHE A 440 16.20 2.76 -35.03
CA PHE A 440 14.97 2.36 -34.32
C PHE A 440 13.94 1.83 -35.36
N LYS A 441 14.19 0.66 -35.96
CA LYS A 441 13.23 -0.08 -36.81
C LYS A 441 12.42 -1.11 -36.02
N VAL A 442 12.67 -1.24 -34.73
CA VAL A 442 12.07 -2.25 -33.84
C VAL A 442 11.18 -1.56 -32.81
N GLY A 443 10.02 -2.17 -32.53
CA GLY A 443 8.98 -1.61 -31.68
C GLY A 443 7.88 -0.93 -32.48
N THR A 444 6.86 -0.46 -31.78
CA THR A 444 5.72 0.27 -32.38
C THR A 444 6.17 1.60 -33.00
N GLU A 445 5.38 2.15 -33.93
CA GLU A 445 5.67 3.47 -34.52
C GLU A 445 5.85 4.56 -33.44
N TYR A 446 5.04 4.51 -32.37
CA TYR A 446 5.14 5.44 -31.26
C TYR A 446 6.50 5.33 -30.55
N GLU A 447 6.98 4.11 -30.28
CA GLU A 447 8.31 3.85 -29.70
C GLU A 447 9.44 4.36 -30.57
N GLN A 448 9.35 4.15 -31.88
CA GLN A 448 10.37 4.63 -32.82
C GLN A 448 10.44 6.16 -32.83
N LEU A 449 9.29 6.84 -32.78
CA LEU A 449 9.24 8.30 -32.69
C LEU A 449 9.80 8.82 -31.36
N VAL A 450 9.54 8.14 -30.24
CA VAL A 450 10.14 8.47 -28.93
C VAL A 450 11.66 8.26 -28.94
N GLY A 451 12.15 7.20 -29.58
CA GLY A 451 13.59 6.95 -29.79
C GLY A 451 14.24 8.05 -30.61
N ASN A 452 13.62 8.44 -31.74
CA ASN A 452 14.12 9.53 -32.58
C ASN A 452 14.11 10.88 -31.82
N LEU A 453 13.13 11.12 -30.96
CA LEU A 453 13.11 12.30 -30.08
C LEU A 453 14.26 12.29 -29.08
N LEU A 454 14.58 11.13 -28.52
CA LEU A 454 15.72 10.96 -27.62
C LEU A 454 17.05 11.25 -28.31
N ASP A 455 17.22 10.82 -29.57
CA ASP A 455 18.43 11.06 -30.36
C ASP A 455 18.67 12.56 -30.65
N VAL A 456 17.60 13.35 -30.78
CA VAL A 456 17.68 14.83 -30.89
C VAL A 456 17.57 15.55 -29.55
N GLU A 457 17.81 14.83 -28.45
CA GLU A 457 17.76 15.34 -27.07
C GLU A 457 16.44 16.04 -26.68
N GLY A 458 15.34 15.71 -27.37
CA GLY A 458 14.03 16.29 -27.11
C GLY A 458 13.86 17.72 -27.59
N ASP A 459 14.64 18.17 -28.58
CA ASP A 459 14.57 19.53 -29.16
C ASP A 459 13.12 20.05 -29.26
N PRO A 460 12.76 21.15 -28.56
CA PRO A 460 11.41 21.69 -28.57
C PRO A 460 10.89 22.09 -29.95
N ASP A 461 11.77 22.40 -30.90
CA ASP A 461 11.39 22.83 -32.25
C ASP A 461 11.29 21.66 -33.24
N SER A 462 11.66 20.45 -32.83
CA SER A 462 11.61 19.25 -33.65
C SER A 462 10.20 18.97 -34.19
N ALA A 463 10.12 18.68 -35.49
CA ALA A 463 8.88 18.32 -36.16
C ALA A 463 8.29 16.99 -35.64
N LEU A 464 9.10 16.15 -34.99
CA LEU A 464 8.68 14.86 -34.43
C LEU A 464 7.55 15.00 -33.40
N TRP A 465 7.55 16.08 -32.61
CA TRP A 465 6.47 16.38 -31.66
C TRP A 465 5.10 16.60 -32.32
N ARG A 466 5.10 16.91 -33.63
CA ARG A 466 3.89 17.17 -34.44
C ARG A 466 3.45 15.95 -35.24
N SER A 467 4.15 14.83 -35.16
CA SER A 467 3.77 13.57 -35.81
C SER A 467 2.41 13.09 -35.31
N GLU A 468 1.55 12.64 -36.22
CA GLU A 468 0.17 12.22 -35.93
C GLU A 468 0.10 11.14 -34.85
N SER A 469 1.03 10.18 -34.88
CA SER A 469 1.10 9.08 -33.90
C SER A 469 1.38 9.56 -32.47
N LEU A 470 2.07 10.70 -32.28
CA LEU A 470 2.29 11.32 -30.96
C LEU A 470 1.20 12.32 -30.55
N CYS A 471 0.32 12.73 -31.47
CA CYS A 471 -0.70 13.76 -31.23
C CYS A 471 -2.05 13.17 -30.80
N PHE A 472 -2.92 14.03 -30.25
CA PHE A 472 -4.28 13.70 -29.84
C PHE A 472 -5.05 12.89 -30.88
N CYS A 473 -5.71 11.83 -30.41
CA CYS A 473 -6.63 11.03 -31.22
C CYS A 473 -8.03 11.04 -30.59
N LYS A 474 -9.04 11.30 -31.43
CA LYS A 474 -10.45 11.21 -31.04
C LYS A 474 -10.95 9.77 -31.05
N ASP A 475 -10.50 8.98 -32.02
CA ASP A 475 -10.94 7.60 -32.21
C ASP A 475 -10.22 6.63 -31.28
N GLY A 476 -10.81 5.46 -31.09
CA GLY A 476 -10.19 4.38 -30.31
C GLY A 476 -8.90 3.89 -30.95
N LEU A 477 -7.92 3.51 -30.13
CA LEU A 477 -6.72 2.83 -30.62
C LEU A 477 -7.06 1.48 -31.26
N ARG A 478 -6.39 1.16 -32.38
CA ARG A 478 -6.49 -0.13 -33.08
C ARG A 478 -5.44 -1.13 -32.59
N SER A 479 -4.32 -0.62 -32.08
CA SER A 479 -3.22 -1.38 -31.50
C SER A 479 -2.61 -0.58 -30.35
N PRO A 480 -1.91 -1.23 -29.41
CA PRO A 480 -1.19 -0.54 -28.33
C PRO A 480 -0.11 0.42 -28.86
N LEU A 481 0.25 1.41 -28.03
CA LEU A 481 1.32 2.37 -28.32
C LEU A 481 2.71 1.86 -27.91
N THR A 482 2.79 0.74 -27.20
CA THR A 482 4.03 0.13 -26.73
C THR A 482 4.06 -1.36 -27.07
N THR A 483 5.26 -1.92 -27.13
CA THR A 483 5.44 -3.35 -27.38
C THR A 483 5.04 -4.15 -26.13
N LEU A 484 3.99 -4.97 -26.24
CA LEU A 484 3.46 -5.78 -25.12
C LEU A 484 3.64 -7.29 -25.37
N PRO A 485 4.01 -8.07 -24.33
CA PRO A 485 4.49 -9.44 -24.50
C PRO A 485 3.39 -10.48 -24.77
N SER A 486 2.11 -10.13 -24.63
CA SER A 486 1.00 -11.05 -24.87
C SER A 486 -0.22 -10.36 -25.49
N GLU A 487 -1.02 -11.10 -26.26
CA GLU A 487 -2.28 -10.61 -26.85
C GLU A 487 -3.31 -10.20 -25.77
N ALA A 488 -3.30 -10.88 -24.62
CA ALA A 488 -4.12 -10.51 -23.47
C ALA A 488 -3.78 -9.10 -22.98
N LEU A 489 -2.49 -8.76 -22.83
CA LEU A 489 -2.06 -7.42 -22.43
C LEU A 489 -2.35 -6.39 -23.53
N GLN A 490 -2.24 -6.75 -24.80
CA GLN A 490 -2.63 -5.86 -25.90
C GLN A 490 -4.13 -5.53 -25.83
N THR A 491 -4.97 -6.51 -25.53
CA THR A 491 -6.42 -6.30 -25.33
C THR A 491 -6.70 -5.41 -24.12
N GLU A 492 -6.01 -5.64 -23.00
CA GLU A 492 -6.13 -4.79 -21.81
C GLU A 492 -5.66 -3.35 -22.07
N ALA A 493 -4.60 -3.14 -22.85
CA ALA A 493 -4.14 -1.80 -23.27
C ALA A 493 -5.21 -1.03 -24.06
N LEU A 494 -5.94 -1.70 -24.96
CA LEU A 494 -7.04 -1.08 -25.71
C LEU A 494 -8.25 -0.77 -24.81
N LYS A 495 -8.55 -1.63 -23.82
CA LYS A 495 -9.57 -1.35 -22.81
C LYS A 495 -9.16 -0.17 -21.92
N LEU A 496 -7.90 -0.11 -21.53
CA LEU A 496 -7.33 0.98 -20.73
C LEU A 496 -7.48 2.33 -21.45
N PHE A 497 -7.23 2.37 -22.76
CA PHE A 497 -7.45 3.58 -23.56
C PHE A 497 -8.92 4.01 -23.55
N LYS A 498 -9.86 3.07 -23.71
CA LYS A 498 -11.29 3.36 -23.62
C LYS A 498 -11.69 3.88 -22.23
N SER A 499 -11.15 3.31 -21.16
CA SER A 499 -11.36 3.81 -19.79
C SER A 499 -10.83 5.24 -19.62
N CYS A 500 -9.65 5.56 -20.17
CA CYS A 500 -9.11 6.92 -20.18
C CYS A 500 -10.01 7.87 -20.99
N GLN A 501 -10.52 7.45 -22.15
CA GLN A 501 -11.44 8.24 -22.95
C GLN A 501 -12.76 8.53 -22.22
N LEU A 502 -13.32 7.54 -21.52
CA LEU A 502 -14.51 7.73 -20.68
C LEU A 502 -14.24 8.72 -19.55
N PHE A 503 -13.08 8.59 -18.89
CA PHE A 503 -12.68 9.49 -17.82
C PHE A 503 -12.51 10.94 -18.30
N ILE A 504 -11.91 11.18 -19.47
CA ILE A 504 -11.64 12.54 -19.95
C ILE A 504 -12.81 13.17 -20.70
N ASN A 505 -13.70 12.39 -21.31
CA ASN A 505 -14.80 12.92 -22.14
C ASN A 505 -16.12 13.07 -21.37
N VAL A 506 -16.24 12.51 -20.17
CA VAL A 506 -17.36 12.79 -19.25
C VAL A 506 -16.95 13.91 -18.31
N LEU A 507 -17.74 14.96 -18.19
CA LEU A 507 -17.43 16.09 -17.30
C LEU A 507 -17.40 15.63 -15.83
N VAL A 508 -16.41 16.08 -15.06
CA VAL A 508 -16.32 15.84 -13.61
C VAL A 508 -17.25 16.81 -12.88
N GLU A 509 -18.37 16.31 -12.38
CA GLU A 509 -19.36 17.05 -11.58
C GLU A 509 -19.89 16.18 -10.45
N SER A 510 -20.57 16.78 -9.47
CA SER A 510 -21.07 16.06 -8.29
C SER A 510 -21.79 14.72 -8.60
N PRO A 511 -22.66 14.61 -9.63
CA PRO A 511 -23.33 13.34 -9.96
C PRO A 511 -22.41 12.27 -10.57
N SER A 512 -21.31 12.68 -11.21
CA SER A 512 -20.39 11.78 -11.92
C SER A 512 -19.10 11.49 -11.12
N ILE A 513 -18.92 12.10 -9.95
CA ILE A 513 -17.72 11.92 -9.11
C ILE A 513 -17.41 10.45 -8.82
N ASP A 514 -18.40 9.67 -8.39
CA ASP A 514 -18.16 8.26 -8.01
C ASP A 514 -17.88 7.39 -9.25
N TYR A 515 -18.42 7.78 -10.41
CA TYR A 515 -18.09 7.18 -11.70
C TYR A 515 -16.62 7.43 -12.08
N HIS A 516 -16.17 8.68 -12.01
CA HIS A 516 -14.77 9.04 -12.25
C HIS A 516 -13.81 8.40 -11.26
N THR A 517 -14.18 8.35 -9.98
CA THR A 517 -13.42 7.67 -8.93
C THR A 517 -13.25 6.20 -9.29
N SER A 518 -14.33 5.52 -9.66
CA SER A 518 -14.30 4.10 -10.04
C SER A 518 -13.45 3.86 -11.29
N LEU A 519 -13.58 4.71 -12.31
CA LEU A 519 -12.78 4.61 -13.54
C LEU A 519 -11.28 4.74 -13.26
N ALA A 520 -10.87 5.77 -12.52
CA ALA A 520 -9.47 5.99 -12.18
C ALA A 520 -8.91 4.85 -11.33
N GLN A 521 -9.65 4.41 -10.29
CA GLN A 521 -9.23 3.29 -9.45
C GLN A 521 -9.05 2.00 -10.24
N ASN A 522 -9.99 1.67 -11.14
CA ASN A 522 -9.92 0.44 -11.93
C ASN A 522 -8.77 0.50 -12.94
N ALA A 523 -8.63 1.59 -13.69
CA ALA A 523 -7.57 1.75 -14.68
C ALA A 523 -6.17 1.66 -14.04
N LEU A 524 -5.97 2.35 -12.91
CA LEU A 524 -4.69 2.38 -12.21
C LEU A 524 -4.40 1.06 -11.47
N GLN A 525 -5.44 0.37 -10.99
CA GLN A 525 -5.28 -0.98 -10.42
C GLN A 525 -4.78 -1.98 -11.47
N VAL A 526 -5.29 -1.92 -12.70
CA VAL A 526 -4.81 -2.78 -13.80
C VAL A 526 -3.32 -2.56 -14.06
N CYS A 527 -2.85 -1.30 -14.04
CA CYS A 527 -1.44 -0.96 -14.22
C CYS A 527 -0.55 -1.37 -13.02
N LEU A 528 -1.09 -1.41 -11.80
CA LEU A 528 -0.39 -1.94 -10.63
C LEU A 528 -0.26 -3.47 -10.68
N THR A 529 -1.28 -4.17 -11.17
CA THR A 529 -1.27 -5.62 -11.35
C THR A 529 -0.35 -6.04 -12.50
N HIS A 530 -0.33 -5.29 -13.60
CA HIS A 530 0.44 -5.58 -14.81
C HIS A 530 1.38 -4.43 -15.13
N SER A 531 2.63 -4.51 -14.65
CA SER A 531 3.63 -3.44 -14.81
C SER A 531 3.98 -3.10 -16.26
N GLU A 532 3.79 -4.04 -17.17
CA GLU A 532 3.98 -3.88 -18.61
C GLU A 532 3.07 -2.79 -19.20
N LEU A 533 1.90 -2.55 -18.58
CA LEU A 533 0.96 -1.53 -19.00
C LEU A 533 1.29 -0.12 -18.46
N GLN A 534 2.30 0.03 -17.59
CA GLN A 534 2.65 1.33 -17.02
C GLN A 534 3.17 2.28 -18.11
N ASN A 535 4.09 1.83 -18.97
CA ASN A 535 4.57 2.63 -20.10
C ASN A 535 3.42 2.99 -21.05
N GLU A 536 2.57 2.02 -21.35
CA GLU A 536 1.38 2.21 -22.19
C GLU A 536 0.47 3.30 -21.64
N MET A 537 0.16 3.29 -20.33
CA MET A 537 -0.66 4.31 -19.67
C MET A 537 -0.10 5.71 -19.89
N TYR A 538 1.21 5.90 -19.70
CA TYR A 538 1.87 7.18 -19.92
C TYR A 538 1.82 7.62 -21.38
N CYS A 539 2.12 6.72 -22.32
CA CYS A 539 2.03 7.01 -23.75
C CYS A 539 0.62 7.44 -24.15
N GLN A 540 -0.41 6.76 -23.64
CA GLN A 540 -1.81 7.08 -23.91
C GLN A 540 -2.20 8.45 -23.35
N LEU A 541 -1.83 8.77 -22.10
CA LEU A 541 -2.12 10.09 -21.50
C LEU A 541 -1.37 11.23 -22.19
N ILE A 542 -0.11 11.03 -22.54
CA ILE A 542 0.68 12.02 -23.29
C ILE A 542 0.07 12.24 -24.67
N LYS A 543 -0.30 11.16 -25.38
CA LYS A 543 -1.00 11.26 -26.67
C LYS A 543 -2.30 12.06 -26.53
N GLN A 544 -3.11 11.82 -25.51
CA GLN A 544 -4.38 12.52 -25.30
C GLN A 544 -4.26 13.97 -24.84
N THR A 545 -3.07 14.43 -24.47
CA THR A 545 -2.79 15.83 -24.12
C THR A 545 -2.07 16.59 -25.23
N ASN A 546 -1.22 15.92 -26.02
CA ASN A 546 -0.37 16.56 -27.01
C ASN A 546 -1.18 17.15 -28.18
N ARG A 547 -0.98 18.45 -28.45
CA ARG A 547 -1.69 19.25 -29.47
C ARG A 547 -3.22 19.16 -29.43
N ARG A 548 -3.80 18.83 -28.27
CA ARG A 548 -5.25 18.95 -28.06
C ARG A 548 -5.65 20.42 -27.96
N THR A 549 -6.89 20.74 -28.32
CA THR A 549 -7.39 22.11 -28.27
C THR A 549 -7.27 22.72 -26.86
N PRO A 550 -6.71 23.93 -26.71
CA PRO A 550 -6.66 24.65 -25.44
C PRO A 550 -8.07 24.94 -24.89
N HIS A 551 -8.17 25.18 -23.57
CA HIS A 551 -9.43 25.49 -22.85
C HIS A 551 -10.52 24.41 -22.91
N ASN A 552 -10.14 23.16 -23.17
CA ASN A 552 -11.03 22.02 -23.13
C ASN A 552 -11.00 21.35 -21.74
N TYR A 553 -12.15 21.17 -21.08
CA TYR A 553 -12.22 20.48 -19.78
C TYR A 553 -11.60 19.07 -19.85
N SER A 554 -11.73 18.38 -21.00
CA SER A 554 -11.15 17.06 -21.20
C SER A 554 -9.63 17.07 -21.24
N LEU A 555 -9.01 18.19 -21.65
CA LEU A 555 -7.56 18.37 -21.56
C LEU A 555 -7.16 18.47 -20.09
N THR A 556 -7.85 19.30 -19.30
CA THR A 556 -7.63 19.42 -17.85
C THR A 556 -7.82 18.08 -17.13
N GLN A 557 -8.89 17.33 -17.43
CA GLN A 557 -9.13 16.01 -16.84
C GLN A 557 -8.05 14.98 -17.18
N CYS A 558 -7.44 15.07 -18.37
CA CYS A 558 -6.32 14.21 -18.72
C CYS A 558 -5.07 14.52 -17.88
N TRP A 559 -4.77 15.81 -17.66
CA TRP A 559 -3.72 16.26 -16.75
C TRP A 559 -3.99 15.90 -15.28
N GLN A 560 -5.25 15.91 -14.85
CA GLN A 560 -5.65 15.44 -13.54
C GLN A 560 -5.40 13.92 -13.39
N LEU A 561 -5.78 13.11 -14.38
CA LEU A 561 -5.52 11.67 -14.35
C LEU A 561 -4.01 11.38 -14.35
N LEU A 562 -3.23 12.11 -15.14
CA LEU A 562 -1.76 12.04 -15.12
C LEU A 562 -1.20 12.39 -13.74
N SER A 563 -1.75 13.42 -13.07
CA SER A 563 -1.35 13.85 -11.73
C SER A 563 -1.58 12.78 -10.66
N VAL A 564 -2.64 11.97 -10.80
CA VAL A 564 -2.86 10.79 -9.95
C VAL A 564 -1.86 9.68 -10.29
N CYS A 565 -1.58 9.46 -11.58
CA CYS A 565 -0.73 8.37 -12.06
C CYS A 565 0.75 8.52 -11.62
N VAL A 566 1.33 9.71 -11.73
CA VAL A 566 2.75 9.99 -11.37
C VAL A 566 3.07 9.79 -9.89
N ALA A 567 2.06 9.83 -9.03
CA ALA A 567 2.20 9.55 -7.60
C ALA A 567 2.19 8.05 -7.27
N LEU A 568 1.79 7.19 -8.22
CA LEU A 568 1.62 5.75 -8.02
C LEU A 568 2.81 4.94 -8.53
N PHE A 569 3.15 5.11 -9.80
CA PHE A 569 4.23 4.39 -10.47
C PHE A 569 4.80 5.25 -11.58
N LEU A 570 6.02 5.00 -12.01
CA LEU A 570 6.68 5.77 -13.06
C LEU A 570 6.87 4.91 -14.31
N PRO A 571 6.92 5.52 -15.51
CA PRO A 571 7.30 4.77 -16.69
C PRO A 571 8.77 4.34 -16.56
N GLN A 572 9.12 3.24 -17.23
CA GLN A 572 10.45 2.65 -17.17
C GLN A 572 11.27 3.04 -18.40
N GLN A 573 12.60 2.93 -18.28
CA GLN A 573 13.54 3.15 -19.40
C GLN A 573 13.43 4.55 -20.03
N HIS A 574 13.49 4.64 -21.36
CA HIS A 574 13.44 5.89 -22.12
C HIS A 574 12.09 6.62 -21.99
N PHE A 575 11.02 5.94 -21.57
CA PHE A 575 9.73 6.59 -21.34
C PHE A 575 9.73 7.49 -20.11
N LEU A 576 10.59 7.24 -19.11
CA LEU A 576 10.79 8.18 -17.99
C LEU A 576 11.41 9.48 -18.47
N TRP A 577 12.40 9.38 -19.36
CA TRP A 577 13.00 10.55 -20.01
C TRP A 577 11.94 11.29 -20.84
N TYR A 578 11.15 10.57 -21.64
CA TYR A 578 10.10 11.14 -22.47
C TYR A 578 9.06 11.89 -21.64
N LEU A 579 8.59 11.30 -20.53
CA LEU A 579 7.70 11.96 -19.58
C LEU A 579 8.32 13.25 -19.02
N ARG A 580 9.58 13.21 -18.56
CA ARG A 580 10.27 14.39 -18.01
C ARG A 580 10.38 15.52 -19.03
N GLN A 581 10.76 15.20 -20.27
CA GLN A 581 10.82 16.18 -21.36
C GLN A 581 9.45 16.76 -21.68
N TYR A 582 8.43 15.90 -21.75
CA TYR A 582 7.06 16.34 -22.01
C TYR A 582 6.55 17.28 -20.91
N LEU A 583 6.77 16.94 -19.63
CA LEU A 583 6.41 17.80 -18.51
C LEU A 583 7.18 19.13 -18.55
N GLN A 584 8.47 19.12 -18.87
CA GLN A 584 9.28 20.33 -19.00
C GLN A 584 8.77 21.26 -20.10
N ARG A 585 8.40 20.72 -21.26
CA ARG A 585 7.82 21.48 -22.36
C ARG A 585 6.51 22.16 -21.99
N HIS A 586 5.70 21.52 -21.16
CA HIS A 586 4.39 22.02 -20.74
C HIS A 586 4.42 22.82 -19.43
N ALA A 587 5.56 22.95 -18.76
CA ALA A 587 5.71 23.64 -17.48
C ALA A 587 5.64 25.17 -17.63
N ASP A 588 4.42 25.70 -17.74
CA ASP A 588 4.12 27.14 -17.69
C ASP A 588 3.25 27.50 -16.47
N PRO A 589 3.79 28.17 -15.44
CA PRO A 589 3.04 28.58 -14.24
C PRO A 589 1.83 29.50 -14.52
N LYS A 590 1.78 30.14 -15.69
CA LYS A 590 0.70 31.05 -16.08
C LYS A 590 -0.52 30.32 -16.63
N SER A 591 -0.34 29.08 -17.13
CA SER A 591 -1.42 28.28 -17.69
C SER A 591 -1.90 27.21 -16.70
N GLU A 592 -3.20 26.88 -16.73
CA GLU A 592 -3.73 25.80 -15.87
C GLU A 592 -3.04 24.47 -16.15
N VAL A 593 -2.82 24.14 -17.42
CA VAL A 593 -2.07 22.94 -17.86
C VAL A 593 -0.66 22.94 -17.29
N GLY A 594 0.05 24.07 -17.37
CA GLY A 594 1.43 24.13 -16.90
C GLY A 594 1.56 24.06 -15.38
N LYS A 595 0.56 24.52 -14.63
CA LYS A 595 0.49 24.27 -13.18
C LYS A 595 0.39 22.77 -12.87
N TYR A 596 -0.42 22.01 -13.62
CA TYR A 596 -0.45 20.54 -13.51
C TYR A 596 0.87 19.89 -13.91
N ALA A 597 1.53 20.38 -14.96
CA ALA A 597 2.84 19.87 -15.38
C ALA A 597 3.90 20.07 -14.28
N VAL A 598 3.96 21.25 -13.66
CA VAL A 598 4.86 21.55 -12.52
C VAL A 598 4.54 20.71 -11.29
N TYR A 599 3.25 20.43 -11.02
CA TYR A 599 2.87 19.47 -10.00
C TYR A 599 3.38 18.05 -10.32
N CYS A 600 3.17 17.59 -11.56
CA CYS A 600 3.62 16.27 -11.99
C CYS A 600 5.14 16.13 -11.91
N GLN A 601 5.92 17.16 -12.28
CA GLN A 601 7.39 17.13 -12.14
C GLN A 601 7.83 16.89 -10.70
N ARG A 602 7.24 17.64 -9.75
CA ARG A 602 7.53 17.47 -8.32
C ARG A 602 7.13 16.07 -7.83
N SER A 603 5.97 15.59 -8.27
CA SER A 603 5.49 14.25 -7.93
C SER A 603 6.41 13.15 -8.49
N VAL A 604 6.92 13.29 -9.72
CA VAL A 604 7.89 12.35 -10.31
C VAL A 604 9.16 12.27 -9.46
N GLU A 605 9.72 13.42 -9.05
CA GLU A 605 10.93 13.42 -8.21
C GLU A 605 10.66 12.78 -6.83
N ARG A 606 9.49 13.04 -6.25
CA ARG A 606 9.08 12.42 -4.98
C ARG A 606 8.90 10.91 -5.10
N THR A 607 8.30 10.42 -6.19
CA THR A 607 8.14 8.99 -6.45
C THR A 607 9.48 8.31 -6.75
N LEU A 608 10.42 8.99 -7.41
CA LEU A 608 11.79 8.46 -7.60
C LEU A 608 12.55 8.35 -6.26
N GLN A 609 12.38 9.33 -5.37
CA GLN A 609 13.07 9.37 -4.09
C GLN A 609 12.51 8.33 -3.10
N ASN A 610 11.18 8.22 -3.00
CA ASN A 610 10.51 7.40 -1.98
C ASN A 610 9.96 6.07 -2.54
N GLY A 611 10.21 5.78 -3.82
CA GLY A 611 9.72 4.60 -4.51
C GLY A 611 8.23 4.66 -4.88
N GLU A 612 7.78 3.61 -5.57
CA GLU A 612 6.40 3.48 -6.08
C GLU A 612 5.41 3.02 -5.00
N ARG A 613 4.12 3.13 -5.30
CA ARG A 613 2.99 2.74 -4.44
C ARG A 613 2.64 1.26 -4.59
N GLU A 614 2.12 0.67 -3.53
CA GLU A 614 1.66 -0.73 -3.55
C GLU A 614 0.14 -0.87 -3.70
N ALA A 615 -0.62 0.19 -3.46
CA ALA A 615 -2.06 0.21 -3.57
C ALA A 615 -2.54 1.29 -4.56
N LYS A 616 -3.69 1.03 -5.18
CA LYS A 616 -4.41 2.01 -6.02
C LYS A 616 -4.74 3.28 -5.23
N PRO A 617 -5.04 4.41 -5.88
CA PRO A 617 -5.37 5.63 -5.16
C PRO A 617 -6.71 5.49 -4.41
N SER A 618 -6.74 6.01 -3.20
CA SER A 618 -7.95 6.14 -2.38
C SER A 618 -8.95 7.11 -2.99
N ARG A 619 -10.22 7.05 -2.54
CA ARG A 619 -11.23 8.02 -2.97
C ARG A 619 -10.81 9.45 -2.62
N MET A 620 -10.24 9.64 -1.42
CA MET A 620 -9.75 10.94 -0.95
C MET A 620 -8.66 11.53 -1.88
N GLU A 621 -7.71 10.71 -2.33
CA GLU A 621 -6.66 11.15 -3.26
C GLU A 621 -7.25 11.65 -4.57
N ILE A 622 -8.13 10.85 -5.19
CA ILE A 622 -8.76 11.22 -6.46
C ILE A 622 -9.52 12.52 -6.31
N LEU A 623 -10.41 12.64 -5.31
CA LEU A 623 -11.19 13.86 -5.12
C LEU A 623 -10.33 15.09 -4.86
N SER A 624 -9.22 14.94 -4.13
CA SER A 624 -8.32 16.05 -3.85
C SER A 624 -7.65 16.55 -5.14
N ILE A 625 -7.24 15.65 -6.04
CA ILE A 625 -6.68 16.04 -7.34
C ILE A 625 -7.76 16.65 -8.26
N LEU A 626 -8.95 16.04 -8.31
CA LEU A 626 -10.00 16.46 -9.25
C LEU A 626 -10.70 17.76 -8.85
N LEU A 627 -10.87 18.02 -7.55
CA LEU A 627 -11.72 19.11 -7.05
C LEU A 627 -10.93 20.24 -6.37
N ARG A 628 -9.70 20.01 -5.93
CA ARG A 628 -8.94 20.99 -5.11
C ARG A 628 -7.68 21.54 -5.77
N ASN A 629 -7.45 21.24 -7.06
CA ASN A 629 -6.33 21.76 -7.84
C ASN A 629 -4.97 21.58 -7.13
N PRO A 630 -4.25 20.48 -7.37
CA PRO A 630 -3.16 20.01 -6.51
C PRO A 630 -1.91 20.90 -6.46
N TYR A 631 -1.86 21.94 -7.29
CA TYR A 631 -0.74 22.87 -7.39
C TYR A 631 -0.84 24.09 -6.47
N HIS A 632 -1.98 24.36 -5.81
CA HIS A 632 -2.08 25.50 -4.89
C HIS A 632 -1.23 25.30 -3.62
N HIS A 633 -0.96 24.05 -3.24
CA HIS A 633 -0.13 23.70 -2.09
C HIS A 633 0.89 22.63 -2.49
N SER A 634 2.03 22.58 -1.80
CA SER A 634 3.02 21.51 -2.01
C SER A 634 2.51 20.14 -1.53
N LEU A 635 1.50 20.13 -0.66
CA LEU A 635 0.91 18.96 -0.05
C LEU A 635 -0.59 18.94 -0.40
N PRO A 636 -1.00 18.21 -1.45
CA PRO A 636 -2.37 18.27 -1.97
C PRO A 636 -3.39 17.56 -1.06
N PHE A 637 -2.94 16.70 -0.16
CA PHE A 637 -3.79 15.90 0.71
C PHE A 637 -3.69 16.38 2.15
N SER A 638 -4.75 16.18 2.94
CA SER A 638 -4.75 16.51 4.36
C SER A 638 -5.71 15.61 5.13
N ILE A 639 -5.31 15.17 6.32
CA ILE A 639 -6.10 14.28 7.17
C ILE A 639 -5.97 14.70 8.64
N PRO A 640 -7.06 14.66 9.44
CA PRO A 640 -6.97 14.90 10.87
C PRO A 640 -6.30 13.73 11.60
N VAL A 641 -5.35 14.05 12.47
CA VAL A 641 -4.73 13.11 13.40
C VAL A 641 -5.26 13.39 14.79
N HIS A 642 -5.89 12.39 15.39
CA HIS A 642 -6.52 12.48 16.71
C HIS A 642 -5.53 12.20 17.83
N PHE A 643 -5.64 12.95 18.91
CA PHE A 643 -4.86 12.79 20.14
C PHE A 643 -5.72 12.22 21.26
N MET A 644 -5.07 11.65 22.28
CA MET A 644 -5.74 11.01 23.43
C MET A 644 -6.54 11.98 24.31
N ASN A 645 -6.31 13.28 24.19
CA ASN A 645 -7.07 14.32 24.89
C ASN A 645 -8.33 14.78 24.11
N ASN A 646 -8.76 14.02 23.10
CA ASN A 646 -9.88 14.33 22.19
C ASN A 646 -9.69 15.57 21.30
N THR A 647 -8.47 16.10 21.20
CA THR A 647 -8.14 17.12 20.20
C THR A 647 -7.59 16.47 18.92
N TYR A 648 -7.48 17.23 17.83
CA TYR A 648 -6.91 16.75 16.59
C TYR A 648 -6.02 17.81 15.93
N GLN A 649 -5.08 17.35 15.10
CA GLN A 649 -4.23 18.19 14.27
C GLN A 649 -4.38 17.76 12.80
N VAL A 650 -4.70 18.71 11.92
CA VAL A 650 -4.70 18.44 10.47
C VAL A 650 -3.27 18.50 9.96
N VAL A 651 -2.86 17.44 9.26
CA VAL A 651 -1.51 17.29 8.68
C VAL A 651 -1.66 17.12 7.18
N GLY A 652 -0.87 17.88 6.42
CA GLY A 652 -0.81 17.80 4.97
C GLY A 652 0.22 16.77 4.51
N PHE A 653 -0.01 16.12 3.38
CA PHE A 653 0.88 15.13 2.78
C PHE A 653 0.73 15.07 1.25
N ASP A 654 1.67 14.39 0.59
CA ASP A 654 1.65 14.07 -0.84
C ASP A 654 1.57 12.56 -1.09
N GLY A 655 1.48 12.17 -2.37
CA GLY A 655 1.30 10.76 -2.76
C GLY A 655 2.47 9.84 -2.43
N SER A 656 3.65 10.40 -2.16
CA SER A 656 4.88 9.67 -1.86
C SER A 656 5.28 9.77 -0.38
N THR A 657 4.49 10.46 0.44
CA THR A 657 4.80 10.72 1.85
C THR A 657 4.78 9.43 2.67
N THR A 658 5.90 9.12 3.32
CA THR A 658 6.00 7.96 4.22
C THR A 658 5.39 8.26 5.59
N VAL A 659 5.07 7.21 6.35
CA VAL A 659 4.60 7.34 7.73
C VAL A 659 5.65 8.07 8.59
N ASP A 660 6.94 7.83 8.38
CA ASP A 660 8.02 8.52 9.10
C ASP A 660 8.08 10.03 8.80
N GLU A 661 7.97 10.41 7.52
CA GLU A 661 7.93 11.83 7.10
C GLU A 661 6.69 12.54 7.67
N PHE A 662 5.53 11.88 7.60
CA PHE A 662 4.26 12.38 8.13
C PHE A 662 4.33 12.55 9.64
N LEU A 663 4.85 11.55 10.36
CA LEU A 663 5.01 11.55 11.81
C LEU A 663 6.01 12.62 12.26
N SER A 664 7.11 12.79 11.54
CA SER A 664 8.09 13.84 11.80
C SER A 664 7.48 15.23 11.66
N THR A 665 6.70 15.45 10.60
CA THR A 665 5.97 16.71 10.36
C THR A 665 4.96 17.00 11.48
N LEU A 666 4.18 15.99 11.87
CA LEU A 666 3.23 16.09 12.98
C LEU A 666 3.94 16.43 14.29
N THR A 667 4.98 15.67 14.63
CA THR A 667 5.75 15.83 15.87
C THR A 667 6.34 17.23 15.98
N GLN A 668 6.90 17.75 14.88
CA GLN A 668 7.43 19.11 14.81
C GLN A 668 6.33 20.16 15.02
N ARG A 669 5.17 20.04 14.35
CA ARG A 669 4.04 20.98 14.51
C ARG A 669 3.46 20.97 15.93
N VAL A 670 3.41 19.80 16.55
CA VAL A 670 2.94 19.62 17.94
C VAL A 670 4.01 20.06 18.94
N GLY A 671 5.25 20.29 18.52
CA GLY A 671 6.35 20.65 19.41
C GLY A 671 6.64 19.52 20.39
N MET A 672 6.74 18.28 19.89
CA MET A 672 7.13 17.08 20.63
C MET A 672 8.57 16.65 20.30
N ARG A 673 9.21 15.84 21.16
CA ARG A 673 10.53 15.27 20.85
C ARG A 673 10.38 14.27 19.72
N LYS A 674 11.47 14.06 18.97
CA LYS A 674 11.52 13.12 17.85
C LYS A 674 10.97 11.73 18.27
N PRO A 675 10.30 10.99 17.37
CA PRO A 675 9.63 9.73 17.70
C PRO A 675 10.51 8.69 18.41
N HIS A 676 11.80 8.59 18.05
CA HIS A 676 12.73 7.67 18.72
C HIS A 676 13.06 8.03 20.17
N LEU A 677 12.81 9.27 20.60
CA LEU A 677 12.97 9.72 21.99
C LEU A 677 11.65 9.69 22.77
N SER A 678 10.56 10.14 22.12
CA SER A 678 9.24 10.23 22.76
C SER A 678 8.52 8.88 22.79
N GLY A 679 8.82 7.98 21.85
CA GLY A 679 8.17 6.69 21.70
C GLY A 679 6.74 6.75 21.15
N PHE A 680 6.29 7.92 20.69
CA PHE A 680 5.00 8.08 20.06
C PHE A 680 5.02 7.60 18.61
N ALA A 681 3.89 7.02 18.19
CA ALA A 681 3.69 6.50 16.84
C ALA A 681 2.27 6.79 16.34
N LEU A 682 2.05 6.52 15.05
CA LEU A 682 0.75 6.63 14.41
C LEU A 682 0.05 5.29 14.38
N PHE A 683 -1.25 5.33 14.61
CA PHE A 683 -2.12 4.18 14.57
C PHE A 683 -3.33 4.46 13.70
N THR A 684 -3.87 3.41 13.09
CA THR A 684 -5.18 3.44 12.40
C THR A 684 -6.20 2.62 13.17
N ASP A 685 -7.46 3.03 13.11
CA ASP A 685 -8.57 2.18 13.51
C ASP A 685 -8.76 0.99 12.56
N ASP A 686 -9.37 -0.07 13.05
CA ASP A 686 -9.70 -1.23 12.23
C ASP A 686 -10.98 -0.99 11.39
N PRO A 687 -10.97 -1.28 10.08
CA PRO A 687 -12.12 -1.07 9.21
C PRO A 687 -13.34 -1.90 9.62
N SER A 688 -13.20 -2.96 10.44
CA SER A 688 -14.34 -3.69 11.00
C SER A 688 -15.12 -2.96 12.09
N GLY A 689 -14.60 -1.83 12.58
CA GLY A 689 -15.26 -1.05 13.65
C GLY A 689 -15.14 -1.72 15.02
N LYS A 690 -14.34 -2.79 15.13
CA LYS A 690 -13.90 -3.34 16.41
C LYS A 690 -12.90 -2.36 17.03
N ASP A 691 -12.84 -2.28 18.36
CA ASP A 691 -11.88 -1.48 19.12
C ASP A 691 -10.44 -2.06 19.02
N LEU A 692 -9.95 -2.20 17.79
CA LEU A 692 -8.63 -2.67 17.43
C LEU A 692 -7.90 -1.54 16.70
N GLU A 693 -6.64 -1.33 17.07
CA GLU A 693 -5.80 -0.28 16.49
C GLU A 693 -4.49 -0.87 16.00
N HIS A 694 -4.05 -0.42 14.82
CA HIS A 694 -2.86 -0.94 14.14
C HIS A 694 -1.75 0.09 14.14
N CYS A 695 -0.55 -0.27 14.60
CA CYS A 695 0.60 0.63 14.52
C CYS A 695 1.10 0.70 13.08
N LEU A 696 1.31 1.91 12.57
CA LEU A 696 1.82 2.11 11.23
C LEU A 696 3.34 1.93 11.19
N GLN A 697 3.80 1.24 10.14
CA GLN A 697 5.22 1.01 9.89
C GLN A 697 5.86 2.25 9.25
N PRO A 698 7.04 2.72 9.71
CA PRO A 698 7.63 3.99 9.27
C PRO A 698 7.90 4.09 7.75
N SER A 699 8.26 2.99 7.10
CA SER A 699 8.62 2.95 5.67
C SER A 699 7.42 2.95 4.71
N VAL A 700 6.22 2.66 5.21
CA VAL A 700 5.00 2.57 4.38
C VAL A 700 4.52 3.97 4.02
N LYS A 701 3.91 4.13 2.84
CA LYS A 701 3.30 5.41 2.40
C LYS A 701 1.92 5.60 3.03
N ILE A 702 1.62 6.81 3.50
CA ILE A 702 0.33 7.13 4.15
C ILE A 702 -0.85 6.86 3.21
N CYS A 703 -0.72 7.20 1.93
CA CYS A 703 -1.76 6.92 0.95
C CYS A 703 -2.02 5.41 0.74
N ASP A 704 -0.99 4.55 0.85
CA ASP A 704 -1.18 3.09 0.81
C ASP A 704 -1.98 2.60 2.02
N VAL A 705 -1.70 3.16 3.20
CA VAL A 705 -2.46 2.86 4.43
C VAL A 705 -3.94 3.22 4.26
N ILE A 706 -4.23 4.45 3.79
CA ILE A 706 -5.60 4.92 3.56
C ILE A 706 -6.33 4.03 2.54
N SER A 707 -5.68 3.75 1.40
CA SER A 707 -6.27 2.93 0.34
C SER A 707 -6.52 1.49 0.76
N LYS A 708 -5.58 0.84 1.47
CA LYS A 708 -5.76 -0.53 1.97
C LYS A 708 -6.88 -0.58 3.02
N TRP A 709 -7.00 0.43 3.86
CA TRP A 709 -8.12 0.55 4.82
C TRP A 709 -9.47 0.68 4.12
N GLU A 710 -9.60 1.55 3.11
CA GLU A 710 -10.83 1.72 2.33
C GLU A 710 -11.24 0.42 1.62
N GLN A 711 -10.27 -0.33 1.09
CA GLN A 711 -10.52 -1.60 0.43
C GLN A 711 -11.07 -2.65 1.39
N ALA A 712 -10.46 -2.80 2.57
CA ALA A 712 -10.94 -3.72 3.57
C ALA A 712 -12.32 -3.36 4.14
N LEU A 713 -12.61 -2.06 4.30
CA LEU A 713 -13.96 -1.61 4.69
C LEU A 713 -15.01 -2.06 3.66
N LYS A 714 -14.68 -1.93 2.37
CA LYS A 714 -15.56 -2.33 1.26
C LYS A 714 -15.74 -3.84 1.16
N GLU A 715 -14.69 -4.62 1.43
CA GLU A 715 -14.75 -6.09 1.45
C GLU A 715 -15.63 -6.61 2.61
N LEU A 716 -15.63 -5.93 3.76
CA LEU A 716 -16.45 -6.32 4.90
C LEU A 716 -17.95 -6.04 4.69
N HIS A 717 -18.28 -4.99 3.94
CA HIS A 717 -19.66 -4.55 3.69
C HIS A 717 -20.02 -4.56 2.19
N PRO A 718 -20.00 -5.73 1.53
CA PRO A 718 -20.30 -5.81 0.10
C PRO A 718 -21.75 -5.35 -0.16
N GLY A 719 -21.92 -4.35 -1.02
CA GLY A 719 -23.23 -3.83 -1.44
C GLY A 719 -23.86 -2.76 -0.52
N LYS A 720 -23.28 -2.44 0.64
CA LYS A 720 -23.66 -1.28 1.45
C LYS A 720 -22.58 -0.20 1.34
N TYR A 721 -22.83 0.83 0.56
CA TYR A 721 -21.91 1.96 0.45
C TYR A 721 -22.05 2.88 1.66
N GLU A 722 -21.29 2.64 2.72
CA GLU A 722 -21.10 3.61 3.81
C GLU A 722 -19.97 4.58 3.45
N GLY A 723 -20.18 5.42 2.43
CA GLY A 723 -19.18 6.38 1.94
C GLY A 723 -18.83 7.52 2.91
N THR A 724 -19.30 7.46 4.16
CA THR A 724 -19.06 8.46 5.21
C THR A 724 -17.95 8.08 6.17
N ARG A 725 -17.62 6.79 6.33
CA ARG A 725 -16.57 6.37 7.25
C ARG A 725 -15.21 6.57 6.59
N ILE A 726 -14.34 7.32 7.27
CA ILE A 726 -12.96 7.58 6.87
C ILE A 726 -12.03 6.93 7.89
N VAL A 727 -10.85 6.52 7.44
CA VAL A 727 -9.79 6.03 8.31
C VAL A 727 -9.46 7.09 9.37
N ARG A 728 -9.33 6.65 10.61
CA ARG A 728 -8.97 7.50 11.74
C ARG A 728 -7.51 7.28 12.11
N LEU A 729 -6.70 8.33 11.96
CA LEU A 729 -5.32 8.33 12.45
C LEU A 729 -5.29 8.79 13.91
N THR A 730 -4.67 7.99 14.77
CA THR A 730 -4.48 8.30 16.20
C THR A 730 -2.97 8.40 16.50
N TYR A 731 -2.56 9.47 17.16
CA TYR A 731 -1.18 9.66 17.61
C TYR A 731 -1.10 9.40 19.11
N LYS A 732 -0.38 8.33 19.48
CA LYS A 732 -0.31 7.83 20.85
C LYS A 732 1.06 7.25 21.18
N SER A 733 1.35 7.11 22.47
CA SER A 733 2.58 6.49 22.95
C SER A 733 2.56 4.99 22.61
N ARG A 734 3.55 4.55 21.83
CA ARG A 734 3.85 3.14 21.64
C ARG A 734 4.86 2.73 22.70
N LEU A 735 6.09 3.22 22.61
CA LEU A 735 7.16 2.78 23.51
C LEU A 735 7.34 3.76 24.67
N CYS A 736 7.40 3.25 25.90
CA CYS A 736 7.73 4.04 27.07
C CYS A 736 9.14 3.69 27.55
N PHE A 737 10.10 4.60 27.36
CA PHE A 737 11.47 4.39 27.80
C PHE A 737 11.72 5.03 29.17
N ARG A 738 11.98 4.22 30.21
CA ARG A 738 12.21 4.76 31.58
C ARG A 738 13.36 5.76 31.62
N ALA A 739 14.43 5.49 30.87
CA ALA A 739 15.58 6.39 30.77
C ALA A 739 15.24 7.78 30.21
N GLN A 740 14.20 7.88 29.36
CA GLN A 740 13.81 9.12 28.68
C GLN A 740 12.74 9.93 29.42
N ALA A 741 12.20 9.40 30.54
CA ALA A 741 11.11 10.03 31.29
C ALA A 741 11.47 11.42 31.86
N LYS A 742 12.75 11.64 32.20
CA LYS A 742 13.22 12.95 32.71
C LYS A 742 13.18 14.05 31.64
N GLY A 743 13.31 13.68 30.37
CA GLY A 743 13.35 14.62 29.25
C GLY A 743 11.99 14.92 28.62
N GLU A 744 10.89 14.42 29.19
CA GLU A 744 9.55 14.62 28.63
C GLU A 744 9.14 16.09 28.60
N MET A 745 8.36 16.47 27.60
CA MET A 745 7.73 17.78 27.53
C MET A 745 6.30 17.75 28.05
N ASP A 746 5.74 18.89 28.43
CA ASP A 746 4.42 18.95 29.07
C ASP A 746 3.29 18.42 28.18
N ARG A 747 3.39 18.62 26.87
CA ARG A 747 2.46 18.00 25.90
C ARG A 747 2.56 16.48 25.88
N GLU A 748 3.77 15.92 25.94
CA GLU A 748 3.99 14.46 25.99
C GLU A 748 3.38 13.87 27.26
N ARG A 749 3.63 14.52 28.40
CA ARG A 749 3.07 14.13 29.70
C ARG A 749 1.55 14.19 29.70
N LEU A 750 0.97 15.24 29.12
CA LEU A 750 -0.47 15.39 29.02
C LEU A 750 -1.08 14.24 28.22
N LEU A 751 -0.58 13.97 27.01
CA LEU A 751 -1.08 12.90 26.16
C LEU A 751 -0.90 11.52 26.79
N LEU A 752 0.25 11.28 27.45
CA LEU A 752 0.51 10.04 28.18
C LEU A 752 -0.45 9.86 29.35
N ALA A 753 -0.75 10.91 30.11
CA ALA A 753 -1.73 10.84 31.20
C ALA A 753 -3.13 10.51 30.70
N TYR A 754 -3.58 11.10 29.58
CA TYR A 754 -4.84 10.73 28.95
C TYR A 754 -4.86 9.27 28.47
N GLN A 755 -3.75 8.79 27.90
CA GLN A 755 -3.63 7.40 27.45
C GLN A 755 -3.69 6.40 28.61
N VAL A 756 -2.89 6.63 29.66
CA VAL A 756 -2.87 5.77 30.85
C VAL A 756 -4.23 5.81 31.55
N ASN A 757 -4.88 6.97 31.57
CA ASN A 757 -6.23 7.08 32.08
C ASN A 757 -7.22 6.23 31.27
N ASP A 758 -7.17 6.24 29.95
CA ASP A 758 -7.99 5.36 29.11
C ASP A 758 -7.73 3.86 29.40
N GLU A 759 -6.46 3.47 29.61
CA GLU A 759 -6.09 2.11 30.04
C GLU A 759 -6.68 1.75 31.41
N VAL A 760 -6.70 2.67 32.38
CA VAL A 760 -7.38 2.50 33.67
C VAL A 760 -8.89 2.24 33.46
N HIS A 761 -9.55 3.01 32.58
CA HIS A 761 -10.98 2.85 32.29
C HIS A 761 -11.31 1.49 31.64
N GLN A 762 -10.42 0.99 30.79
CA GLN A 762 -10.55 -0.31 30.15
C GLN A 762 -10.19 -1.49 31.07
N GLY A 763 -9.69 -1.22 32.28
CA GLY A 763 -9.19 -2.25 33.19
C GLY A 763 -7.85 -2.84 32.75
N HIS A 764 -7.07 -2.11 31.93
CA HIS A 764 -5.73 -2.44 31.48
C HIS A 764 -4.63 -1.76 32.32
N PHE A 765 -4.95 -1.39 33.56
CA PHE A 765 -4.01 -0.83 34.51
C PHE A 765 -4.41 -1.24 35.93
N PRO A 766 -3.50 -1.71 36.79
CA PRO A 766 -3.86 -2.15 38.13
C PRO A 766 -4.14 -0.95 39.03
N VAL A 767 -5.39 -0.84 39.48
CA VAL A 767 -5.81 0.18 40.45
C VAL A 767 -6.68 -0.45 41.54
N ASN A 768 -6.51 0.01 42.78
CA ASN A 768 -7.50 -0.21 43.84
C ASN A 768 -8.56 0.92 43.82
N LYS A 769 -9.60 0.78 44.63
CA LYS A 769 -10.73 1.73 44.64
C LYS A 769 -10.30 3.14 45.01
N GLU A 770 -9.42 3.29 46.00
CA GLU A 770 -8.94 4.58 46.50
C GLU A 770 -8.10 5.30 45.44
N LEU A 771 -7.16 4.58 44.80
CA LEU A 771 -6.31 5.10 43.75
C LEU A 771 -7.15 5.48 42.52
N ALA A 772 -8.12 4.65 42.14
CA ALA A 772 -9.04 4.93 41.03
C ALA A 772 -9.79 6.27 41.24
N LEU A 773 -10.25 6.55 42.47
CA LEU A 773 -10.89 7.81 42.81
C LEU A 773 -9.92 9.01 42.78
N GLU A 774 -8.66 8.83 43.20
CA GLU A 774 -7.64 9.88 43.16
C GLU A 774 -7.24 10.26 41.74
N VAL A 775 -6.97 9.26 40.89
CA VAL A 775 -6.61 9.50 39.49
C VAL A 775 -7.79 10.09 38.71
N ALA A 776 -9.03 9.68 39.02
CA ALA A 776 -10.24 10.27 38.46
C ALA A 776 -10.39 11.75 38.87
N ALA A 777 -10.15 12.09 40.14
CA ALA A 777 -10.19 13.48 40.62
C ALA A 777 -9.13 14.36 39.94
N LEU A 778 -7.91 13.84 39.75
CA LEU A 778 -6.84 14.53 39.03
C LEU A 778 -7.24 14.79 37.57
N MET A 779 -7.77 13.79 36.87
CA MET A 779 -8.21 13.95 35.48
C MET A 779 -9.44 14.86 35.33
N ALA A 780 -10.34 14.86 36.32
CA ALA A 780 -11.43 15.82 36.39
C ALA A 780 -10.91 17.26 36.51
N GLN A 781 -9.87 17.50 37.31
CA GLN A 781 -9.24 18.82 37.42
C GLN A 781 -8.55 19.24 36.10
N VAL A 782 -7.88 18.31 35.41
CA VAL A 782 -7.26 18.55 34.09
C VAL A 782 -8.33 18.90 33.04
N GLY A 783 -9.45 18.17 33.02
CA GLY A 783 -10.59 18.43 32.13
C GLY A 783 -11.38 19.69 32.50
N SER A 784 -11.49 20.04 33.77
CA SER A 784 -12.24 21.21 34.25
C SER A 784 -11.55 22.54 33.93
N ALA A 785 -10.22 22.54 33.84
CA ALA A 785 -9.47 23.67 33.29
C ALA A 785 -9.90 24.00 31.84
N LEU A 786 -10.37 23.01 31.07
CA LEU A 786 -10.97 23.20 29.74
C LEU A 786 -12.46 23.62 29.82
N VAL A 787 -13.20 23.17 30.83
CA VAL A 787 -14.63 23.50 31.08
C VAL A 787 -14.86 24.98 31.42
N ARG A 788 -13.84 25.70 31.93
CA ARG A 788 -13.91 27.18 32.08
C ARG A 788 -14.13 27.93 30.74
N ARG A 789 -14.18 27.23 29.60
CA ARG A 789 -14.60 27.71 28.27
C ARG A 789 -15.99 27.24 27.80
N GLY A 790 -16.87 26.78 28.67
CA GLY A 790 -18.32 26.68 28.38
C GLY A 790 -18.89 25.31 27.99
N ILE A 791 -18.26 24.20 28.34
CA ILE A 791 -18.81 22.85 28.11
C ILE A 791 -19.31 22.27 29.44
N LYS A 792 -20.55 21.77 29.50
CA LYS A 792 -21.15 21.14 30.70
C LYS A 792 -20.27 20.00 31.24
N MET A 793 -20.29 19.83 32.56
CA MET A 793 -19.65 18.75 33.33
C MET A 793 -19.70 17.38 32.61
N PRO A 794 -18.62 16.57 32.61
CA PRO A 794 -18.70 15.21 32.10
C PRO A 794 -19.71 14.42 32.95
N THR A 795 -20.85 14.10 32.36
CA THR A 795 -21.94 13.34 32.97
C THR A 795 -21.52 11.89 33.23
N GLN A 796 -21.35 11.53 34.51
CA GLN A 796 -21.74 10.27 35.18
C GLN A 796 -21.36 8.89 34.55
N THR A 797 -20.65 8.83 33.44
CA THR A 797 -20.32 7.59 32.72
C THR A 797 -18.87 7.15 32.88
N GLN A 798 -17.97 8.03 33.31
CA GLN A 798 -16.52 7.78 33.39
C GLN A 798 -16.11 6.84 34.54
N THR A 799 -16.95 6.59 35.54
CA THR A 799 -16.59 5.79 36.73
C THR A 799 -17.17 4.37 36.78
N ARG A 800 -17.90 3.92 35.74
CA ARG A 800 -18.76 2.71 35.84
C ARG A 800 -18.04 1.36 35.86
N LEU A 801 -16.79 1.26 35.39
CA LEU A 801 -16.18 -0.07 35.14
C LEU A 801 -15.32 -0.61 36.29
N ILE A 802 -14.80 0.23 37.19
CA ILE A 802 -13.85 -0.22 38.23
C ILE A 802 -14.55 -0.53 39.55
N ILE A 803 -15.76 -0.01 39.78
CA ILE A 803 -16.42 -0.10 41.08
C ILE A 803 -17.83 -0.67 40.88
N SER A 804 -17.88 -1.97 40.61
CA SER A 804 -19.12 -2.73 40.39
C SER A 804 -20.01 -2.89 41.63
N SER A 805 -19.63 -2.33 42.78
CA SER A 805 -20.25 -2.65 44.07
C SER A 805 -20.67 -1.45 44.94
N THR A 806 -20.57 -0.20 44.49
CA THR A 806 -20.94 0.99 45.30
C THR A 806 -22.06 1.82 44.64
N PRO A 807 -23.03 2.33 45.41
CA PRO A 807 -24.06 3.23 44.90
C PRO A 807 -23.45 4.47 44.22
N LEU A 808 -24.04 4.89 43.09
CA LEU A 808 -23.53 6.01 42.29
C LEU A 808 -23.47 7.36 43.05
N ARG A 809 -24.33 7.54 44.06
CA ARG A 809 -24.36 8.76 44.90
C ARG A 809 -23.13 8.85 45.79
N ASP A 810 -22.83 7.80 46.54
CA ASP A 810 -21.68 7.75 47.45
C ASP A 810 -20.35 7.92 46.70
N LEU A 811 -20.27 7.35 45.49
CA LEU A 811 -19.11 7.50 44.62
C LEU A 811 -18.91 8.95 44.15
N SER A 812 -20.01 9.63 43.81
CA SER A 812 -19.97 11.03 43.38
C SER A 812 -19.55 11.98 44.51
N GLU A 813 -19.96 11.69 45.74
CA GLU A 813 -19.60 12.48 46.93
C GLU A 813 -18.13 12.26 47.32
N CYS A 814 -17.64 11.02 47.28
CA CYS A 814 -16.23 10.70 47.50
C CYS A 814 -15.33 11.39 46.46
N LEU A 815 -15.73 11.34 45.19
CA LEU A 815 -15.00 12.01 44.11
C LEU A 815 -15.00 13.53 44.27
N ALA A 816 -16.16 14.13 44.60
CA ALA A 816 -16.28 15.56 44.85
C ALA A 816 -15.39 16.02 46.01
N THR A 817 -15.32 15.22 47.08
CA THR A 817 -14.45 15.48 48.23
C THR A 817 -12.98 15.49 47.81
N LYS A 818 -12.50 14.43 47.14
CA LYS A 818 -11.12 14.36 46.66
C LYS A 818 -10.79 15.46 45.64
N TRP A 819 -11.72 15.78 44.75
CA TRP A 819 -11.52 16.83 43.76
C TRP A 819 -11.49 18.24 44.39
N SER A 820 -12.26 18.48 45.46
CA SER A 820 -12.27 19.77 46.16
C SER A 820 -10.92 20.16 46.75
N VAL A 821 -10.10 19.16 47.14
CA VAL A 821 -8.73 19.32 47.66
C VAL A 821 -7.76 19.78 46.57
N LEU A 822 -8.08 19.51 45.30
CA LEU A 822 -7.25 19.90 44.14
C LEU A 822 -7.56 21.32 43.65
N ARG A 823 -8.37 22.11 44.37
CA ARG A 823 -8.64 23.51 44.03
C ARG A 823 -7.35 24.32 44.05
N GLY A 824 -7.10 25.05 42.95
CA GLY A 824 -5.88 25.85 42.77
C GLY A 824 -4.73 25.09 42.09
N CYS A 825 -4.80 23.77 41.97
CA CYS A 825 -3.83 22.99 41.22
C CYS A 825 -3.97 23.24 39.71
N SER A 826 -2.84 23.51 39.04
CA SER A 826 -2.80 23.68 37.59
C SER A 826 -2.93 22.32 36.88
N ALA A 827 -3.38 22.33 35.62
CA ALA A 827 -3.49 21.08 34.84
C ALA A 827 -2.14 20.36 34.70
N SER A 828 -1.05 21.11 34.49
CA SER A 828 0.31 20.55 34.41
C SER A 828 0.74 19.88 35.71
N GLU A 829 0.38 20.48 36.85
CA GLU A 829 0.71 19.92 38.16
C GLU A 829 -0.10 18.63 38.43
N CYS A 830 -1.39 18.62 38.09
CA CYS A 830 -2.22 17.43 38.19
C CYS A 830 -1.69 16.28 37.32
N VAL A 831 -1.29 16.57 36.08
CA VAL A 831 -0.66 15.58 35.18
C VAL A 831 0.65 15.04 35.77
N ARG A 832 1.48 15.92 36.35
CA ARG A 832 2.73 15.52 36.99
C ARG A 832 2.48 14.58 38.19
N ILE A 833 1.52 14.92 39.05
CA ILE A 833 1.13 14.08 40.20
C ILE A 833 0.60 12.74 39.70
N TYR A 834 -0.31 12.75 38.72
CA TYR A 834 -0.88 11.55 38.12
C TYR A 834 0.22 10.59 37.63
N LEU A 835 1.12 11.07 36.77
CA LEU A 835 2.18 10.24 36.21
C LEU A 835 3.18 9.78 37.27
N THR A 836 3.44 10.58 38.30
CA THR A 836 4.30 10.18 39.43
C THR A 836 3.72 8.98 40.17
N VAL A 837 2.41 8.95 40.38
CA VAL A 837 1.74 7.81 41.02
C VAL A 837 1.67 6.61 40.08
N ALA A 838 1.28 6.82 38.81
CA ALA A 838 1.16 5.75 37.83
C ALA A 838 2.50 5.03 37.58
N ARG A 839 3.62 5.76 37.56
CA ARG A 839 4.98 5.21 37.39
C ARG A 839 5.48 4.35 38.55
N LYS A 840 4.76 4.31 39.68
CA LYS A 840 5.08 3.36 40.75
C LYS A 840 4.79 1.91 40.35
N TRP A 841 3.92 1.69 39.36
CA TRP A 841 3.70 0.36 38.82
C TRP A 841 4.94 -0.07 37.99
N PRO A 842 5.60 -1.20 38.29
CA PRO A 842 6.85 -1.59 37.63
C PRO A 842 6.73 -1.80 36.11
N LEU A 843 5.52 -2.11 35.63
CA LEU A 843 5.21 -2.32 34.22
C LEU A 843 4.54 -1.09 33.59
N PHE A 844 4.73 0.10 34.16
CA PHE A 844 4.22 1.34 33.57
C PHE A 844 4.66 1.47 32.10
N GLY A 845 3.68 1.68 31.21
CA GLY A 845 3.91 1.76 29.77
C GLY A 845 4.01 0.41 29.06
N ALA A 846 3.81 -0.71 29.77
CA ALA A 846 3.66 -2.02 29.16
C ALA A 846 2.31 -2.14 28.44
N LYS A 847 2.30 -2.77 27.27
CA LYS A 847 1.04 -3.10 26.59
C LYS A 847 0.52 -4.44 27.06
N LEU A 848 -0.71 -4.45 27.59
CA LEU A 848 -1.38 -5.65 28.10
C LEU A 848 -2.26 -6.31 27.03
N PHE A 849 -2.22 -7.64 26.99
CA PHE A 849 -3.05 -8.48 26.14
C PHE A 849 -3.61 -9.65 26.93
N SER A 850 -4.93 -9.87 26.85
CA SER A 850 -5.54 -11.01 27.51
C SER A 850 -5.29 -12.29 26.71
N ALA A 851 -4.83 -13.34 27.40
CA ALA A 851 -4.49 -14.61 26.79
C ALA A 851 -4.78 -15.80 27.71
N LYS A 852 -4.81 -17.01 27.14
CA LYS A 852 -4.92 -18.26 27.88
C LYS A 852 -3.76 -19.19 27.50
N PRO A 853 -2.94 -19.66 28.45
CA PRO A 853 -1.86 -20.60 28.16
C PRO A 853 -2.41 -21.91 27.59
N ILE A 854 -1.75 -22.44 26.55
CA ILE A 854 -2.07 -23.74 25.93
C ILE A 854 -1.02 -24.77 26.35
N PRO A 855 -1.42 -25.98 26.79
CA PRO A 855 -0.49 -27.05 27.14
C PRO A 855 0.52 -27.38 26.02
N PRO A 856 1.79 -27.71 26.34
CA PRO A 856 2.36 -27.92 27.67
C PRO A 856 3.01 -26.64 28.24
N SER A 857 2.23 -25.68 28.72
CA SER A 857 2.73 -24.52 29.46
C SER A 857 2.98 -24.87 30.93
N SER A 858 4.07 -24.36 31.50
CA SER A 858 4.38 -24.41 32.93
C SER A 858 3.50 -23.47 33.78
N VAL A 859 2.80 -22.54 33.12
CA VAL A 859 1.86 -21.58 33.72
C VAL A 859 0.48 -22.24 33.85
N GLU A 860 -0.18 -22.04 34.99
CA GLU A 860 -1.54 -22.53 35.28
C GLU A 860 -2.53 -22.22 34.15
N GLN A 861 -3.52 -23.09 33.90
CA GLN A 861 -4.48 -23.00 32.77
C GLN A 861 -5.53 -21.87 32.91
N SER A 862 -5.28 -20.91 33.80
CA SER A 862 -6.12 -19.75 34.06
C SER A 862 -5.90 -18.66 33.00
N GLN A 863 -6.83 -17.71 32.92
CA GLN A 863 -6.66 -16.54 32.07
C GLN A 863 -5.53 -15.65 32.61
N VAL A 864 -4.62 -15.25 31.73
CA VAL A 864 -3.43 -14.46 32.05
C VAL A 864 -3.39 -13.17 31.25
N TRP A 865 -2.58 -12.22 31.71
CA TRP A 865 -2.19 -11.06 30.92
C TRP A 865 -0.77 -11.23 30.40
N LEU A 866 -0.58 -11.01 29.10
CA LEU A 866 0.73 -10.83 28.49
C LEU A 866 1.04 -9.34 28.48
N ALA A 867 2.11 -8.94 29.16
CA ALA A 867 2.58 -7.57 29.20
C ALA A 867 3.88 -7.45 28.41
N VAL A 868 3.90 -6.61 27.37
CA VAL A 868 5.10 -6.32 26.58
C VAL A 868 5.62 -4.94 26.96
N ASN A 869 6.87 -4.85 27.42
CA ASN A 869 7.49 -3.60 27.87
C ASN A 869 8.94 -3.49 27.37
N GLU A 870 9.67 -2.44 27.77
CA GLU A 870 11.06 -2.22 27.33
C GLU A 870 12.05 -3.32 27.75
N ASP A 871 11.75 -4.10 28.79
CA ASP A 871 12.63 -5.14 29.32
C ASP A 871 12.38 -6.52 28.69
N GLY A 872 11.16 -6.78 28.25
CA GLY A 872 10.76 -8.05 27.64
C GLY A 872 9.27 -8.37 27.70
N LEU A 873 8.97 -9.67 27.66
CA LEU A 873 7.63 -10.23 27.76
C LEU A 873 7.38 -10.74 29.18
N CYS A 874 6.36 -10.20 29.84
CA CYS A 874 5.91 -10.65 31.16
C CYS A 874 4.57 -11.38 31.07
N VAL A 875 4.42 -12.45 31.86
CA VAL A 875 3.13 -13.12 32.08
C VAL A 875 2.64 -12.73 33.46
N LEU A 876 1.43 -12.20 33.55
CA LEU A 876 0.78 -11.78 34.79
C LEU A 876 -0.47 -12.63 35.04
N ASP A 877 -0.82 -12.79 36.32
CA ASP A 877 -2.11 -13.38 36.68
C ASP A 877 -3.27 -12.42 36.35
N TYR A 878 -4.52 -12.88 36.56
CA TYR A 878 -5.72 -12.07 36.30
C TYR A 878 -5.81 -10.80 37.15
N THR A 879 -5.08 -10.73 38.27
CA THR A 879 -4.98 -9.54 39.16
C THR A 879 -3.79 -8.64 38.81
N MET A 880 -3.10 -8.92 37.69
CA MET A 880 -1.92 -8.21 37.18
C MET A 880 -0.66 -8.32 38.07
N HIS A 881 -0.54 -9.36 38.87
CA HIS A 881 0.71 -9.69 39.56
C HIS A 881 1.64 -10.50 38.64
N LEU A 882 2.93 -10.21 38.69
CA LEU A 882 3.95 -10.85 37.85
C LEU A 882 4.13 -12.33 38.21
N LEU A 883 3.93 -13.21 37.23
CA LEU A 883 4.21 -14.65 37.35
C LEU A 883 5.61 -14.98 36.83
N VAL A 884 5.94 -14.52 35.63
CA VAL A 884 7.26 -14.75 35.00
C VAL A 884 7.61 -13.63 34.04
N MET A 885 8.90 -13.33 33.91
CA MET A 885 9.45 -12.34 32.97
C MET A 885 10.48 -13.00 32.06
N TYR A 886 10.35 -12.77 30.76
CA TYR A 886 11.29 -13.21 29.73
C TYR A 886 11.94 -11.98 29.08
N SER A 887 13.22 -11.77 29.35
CA SER A 887 14.01 -10.73 28.67
C SER A 887 14.04 -10.96 27.16
N TYR A 888 14.11 -9.90 26.36
CA TYR A 888 14.30 -10.02 24.90
C TYR A 888 15.53 -10.86 24.51
N GLN A 889 16.58 -10.89 25.35
CA GLN A 889 17.77 -11.72 25.11
C GLN A 889 17.50 -13.23 25.25
N SER A 890 16.46 -13.61 26.01
CA SER A 890 16.08 -15.00 26.19
C SER A 890 15.09 -15.49 25.15
N VAL A 891 14.39 -14.58 24.45
CA VAL A 891 13.46 -14.89 23.36
C VAL A 891 14.25 -15.29 22.10
N ILE A 892 14.06 -16.53 21.66
CA ILE A 892 14.75 -17.10 20.49
C ILE A 892 13.99 -16.79 19.20
N THR A 893 12.67 -17.01 19.22
CA THR A 893 11.78 -16.78 18.10
C THR A 893 10.36 -16.66 18.62
N PHE A 894 9.51 -15.96 17.88
CA PHE A 894 8.08 -15.85 18.14
C PHE A 894 7.33 -15.94 16.82
N GLY A 895 6.03 -16.25 16.87
CA GLY A 895 5.18 -16.35 15.70
C GLY A 895 3.72 -16.46 16.06
N GLY A 896 2.84 -16.19 15.11
CA GLY A 896 1.40 -16.29 15.26
C GLY A 896 0.80 -17.26 14.26
N CYS A 897 -0.26 -17.95 14.66
CA CYS A 897 -1.10 -18.73 13.76
C CYS A 897 -2.56 -18.57 14.20
N ARG A 898 -3.39 -17.94 13.36
CA ARG A 898 -4.77 -17.57 13.71
C ARG A 898 -4.81 -16.71 14.98
N ASP A 899 -5.35 -17.24 16.06
CA ASP A 899 -5.47 -16.57 17.37
C ASP A 899 -4.41 -17.04 18.37
N ASP A 900 -3.51 -17.95 17.99
CA ASP A 900 -2.49 -18.49 18.88
C ASP A 900 -1.16 -17.74 18.69
N LEU A 901 -0.60 -17.26 19.79
CA LEU A 901 0.74 -16.70 19.87
C LEU A 901 1.70 -17.77 20.39
N MET A 902 2.82 -17.96 19.69
CA MET A 902 3.89 -18.87 20.07
C MET A 902 5.17 -18.09 20.34
N VAL A 903 5.80 -18.35 21.48
CA VAL A 903 7.07 -17.74 21.89
C VAL A 903 8.01 -18.85 22.36
N VAL A 904 9.22 -18.88 21.81
CA VAL A 904 10.28 -19.81 22.23
C VAL A 904 11.30 -19.04 23.04
N VAL A 905 11.54 -19.48 24.27
CA VAL A 905 12.45 -18.83 25.22
C VAL A 905 13.53 -19.79 25.68
N SER A 906 14.71 -19.25 26.00
CA SER A 906 15.79 -19.98 26.65
C SER A 906 15.81 -19.64 28.14
N GLN A 907 15.71 -20.66 29.00
CA GLN A 907 15.86 -20.51 30.44
C GLN A 907 17.22 -21.07 30.89
N THR A 908 17.86 -20.37 31.83
CA THR A 908 19.05 -20.88 32.52
C THR A 908 18.58 -21.46 33.84
N LYS A 909 18.61 -22.78 34.01
CA LYS A 909 18.26 -23.39 35.31
C LYS A 909 19.37 -23.12 36.33
N GLU A 910 19.01 -22.54 37.47
CA GLU A 910 19.97 -22.21 38.56
C GLU A 910 20.46 -23.41 39.37
N GLN A 911 19.99 -24.63 39.11
CA GLN A 911 20.49 -25.82 39.80
C GLN A 911 21.51 -26.58 38.95
N GLY A 912 22.79 -26.33 39.24
CA GLY A 912 23.89 -27.25 38.96
C GLY A 912 24.16 -27.57 37.50
N GLY A 913 24.75 -26.62 36.76
CA GLY A 913 25.47 -26.90 35.52
C GLY A 913 24.79 -26.44 34.24
N GLY A 914 24.77 -25.13 33.99
CA GLY A 914 24.90 -24.46 32.67
C GLY A 914 24.08 -24.91 31.46
N LYS A 915 23.17 -25.87 31.56
CA LYS A 915 22.34 -26.34 30.45
C LYS A 915 21.19 -25.36 30.25
N LYS A 916 21.28 -24.54 29.20
CA LYS A 916 20.17 -23.73 28.70
C LYS A 916 19.05 -24.68 28.25
N SER A 917 17.90 -24.64 28.93
CA SER A 917 16.70 -25.35 28.50
C SER A 917 15.87 -24.43 27.61
N VAL A 918 15.42 -24.95 26.47
CA VAL A 918 14.51 -24.23 25.56
C VAL A 918 13.08 -24.61 25.91
N GLU A 919 12.25 -23.61 26.16
CA GLU A 919 10.81 -23.78 26.46
C GLU A 919 10.00 -23.14 25.33
N LYS A 920 8.93 -23.83 24.91
CA LYS A 920 7.96 -23.33 23.93
C LYS A 920 6.69 -22.97 24.67
N LEU A 921 6.33 -21.69 24.64
CA LEU A 921 5.11 -21.15 25.21
C LEU A 921 4.10 -20.93 24.08
N VAL A 922 2.86 -21.34 24.30
CA VAL A 922 1.76 -21.10 23.37
C VAL A 922 0.60 -20.48 24.15
N PHE A 923 0.03 -19.41 23.61
CA PHE A 923 -1.05 -18.67 24.22
C PHE A 923 -2.18 -18.50 23.22
N ALA A 924 -3.39 -18.92 23.58
CA ALA A 924 -4.60 -18.56 22.87
C ALA A 924 -4.94 -17.11 23.23
N MET A 925 -4.88 -16.21 22.25
CA MET A 925 -5.21 -14.81 22.43
C MET A 925 -6.74 -14.63 22.44
N ALA A 926 -7.22 -13.62 23.16
CA ALA A 926 -8.64 -13.32 23.18
C ALA A 926 -9.16 -13.06 21.76
N LYS A 927 -10.18 -13.84 21.34
CA LYS A 927 -10.86 -13.63 20.06
C LYS A 927 -11.58 -12.28 20.10
N PRO A 928 -11.39 -11.40 19.10
CA PRO A 928 -12.31 -10.29 18.92
C PRO A 928 -13.71 -10.87 18.80
N LYS A 929 -14.69 -10.34 19.54
CA LYS A 929 -16.08 -10.83 19.46
C LYS A 929 -16.49 -10.87 17.98
N HIS A 930 -16.69 -12.09 17.47
CA HIS A 930 -17.01 -12.46 16.08
C HIS A 930 -15.86 -12.33 15.04
N THR A 931 -15.14 -13.42 14.80
CA THR A 931 -14.29 -13.58 13.59
C THR A 931 -14.65 -14.85 12.84
N SER A 932 -14.92 -14.70 11.54
CA SER A 932 -14.81 -15.75 10.53
C SER A 932 -14.07 -15.17 9.31
N TRP A 933 -12.88 -15.71 9.05
CA TRP A 933 -12.13 -15.76 7.77
C TRP A 933 -11.17 -14.65 7.29
N THR A 934 -10.11 -15.21 6.67
CA THR A 934 -9.08 -14.83 5.68
C THR A 934 -8.01 -13.77 5.97
N GLU A 935 -6.77 -14.27 6.02
CA GLU A 935 -5.48 -13.57 6.02
C GLU A 935 -5.22 -12.88 4.66
N THR A 936 -5.31 -11.55 4.64
CA THR A 936 -4.58 -10.71 3.67
C THR A 936 -3.80 -9.65 4.46
N ASN A 937 -2.58 -9.40 4.01
CA ASN A 937 -1.43 -8.83 4.73
C ASN A 937 -1.56 -7.41 5.31
N LEU A 938 -2.76 -6.87 5.54
CA LEU A 938 -2.91 -5.64 6.33
C LEU A 938 -4.21 -5.49 7.13
N THR A 939 -5.21 -6.39 7.04
CA THR A 939 -6.60 -5.92 7.26
C THR A 939 -7.59 -6.78 8.05
N VAL A 940 -7.19 -7.90 8.66
CA VAL A 940 -7.91 -8.45 9.84
C VAL A 940 -6.90 -9.06 10.78
N ALA A 941 -6.21 -8.22 11.54
CA ALA A 941 -5.19 -8.68 12.46
C ALA A 941 -5.84 -9.27 13.72
N SER A 942 -5.58 -10.55 14.03
CA SER A 942 -5.88 -11.09 15.36
C SER A 942 -5.09 -10.31 16.43
N CYS A 943 -5.53 -10.35 17.69
CA CYS A 943 -4.76 -9.83 18.83
C CYS A 943 -3.30 -10.31 18.80
N CYS A 944 -3.05 -11.50 18.25
CA CYS A 944 -1.72 -12.05 17.98
C CYS A 944 -0.84 -11.12 17.12
N VAL A 945 -1.34 -10.60 16.01
CA VAL A 945 -0.57 -9.73 15.10
C VAL A 945 -0.18 -8.42 15.77
N VAL A 946 -1.08 -7.86 16.60
CA VAL A 946 -0.76 -6.68 17.38
C VAL A 946 0.38 -7.00 18.35
N VAL A 947 0.33 -8.12 19.09
CA VAL A 947 1.44 -8.52 19.96
C VAL A 947 2.75 -8.68 19.19
N LEU A 948 2.72 -9.28 17.99
CA LEU A 948 3.89 -9.44 17.14
C LEU A 948 4.49 -8.08 16.71
N GLN A 949 3.65 -7.09 16.41
CA GLN A 949 4.10 -5.72 16.13
C GLN A 949 4.75 -5.05 17.35
N TRP A 950 4.42 -5.46 18.57
CA TRP A 950 5.06 -4.93 19.78
C TRP A 950 6.36 -5.65 20.14
N LEU A 951 6.48 -6.93 19.78
CA LEU A 951 7.71 -7.71 19.97
C LEU A 951 8.78 -7.40 18.91
N SER A 952 8.35 -7.01 17.71
CA SER A 952 9.23 -6.53 16.62
C SER A 952 9.55 -5.04 16.74
#